data_AF-A0A7J3MNF0-F1
#
_entry.id   AF-A0A7J3MNF0-F1
#
_cell.length_a   1.000
_cell.length_b   1.000
_cell.length_c   1.000
_cell.angle_alpha   90.00
_cell.angle_beta   90.00
_cell.angle_gamma   90.00
#
_symmetry.space_group_name_H-M   'P 1'
#
loop_
_entity.id
_entity.type
_entity.pdbx_description
1 polymer ?
#
loop_
_entity_poly.entity_id
_entity_poly.type
_entity_poly.pdbx_seq_one_letter_code
_entity_poly.pdbx_strand_id
1 'polypeptide(L)'
;MESLLLQILRFKLIQYYGPLRKDSSIKISILVFDFLMIFSAVFGGALVKSLYGLSEMNMMNLTDIVSLIFSGVVAMGIFLGMRGGVTALEPEIDFILTSPIKPSTYLLSDLLFQFIFLNVAATPPLAAFTMVMLHPHLYYLPMVLASYEIMLLASSLIAQLLGVLKSVWNDIGVEALGWTILLMLFLPLLSATIGFPLNYSSIPYPSTILAKYSLGSINPTEAFIGLAYILAIIGAYVVLMRINFLPNVTPLLTTALMEMPSSNRRILKWLPHGLPILSSKMSEKPMYLMVKLNLLRIIRDGSLFTALILFGVAMFSNLSFSILIRQAGFSRVAALTFTVLYSPLIPSIFSINWGIVERESLWTIAVSEDGLKKYAKGMIIAYFMTTLVFSAVFYFFLNAFLAGTPFMVIDTIMLFSITLFASILSVIVSLTRDKPSNALSLGALLYVLIPLFGAIFLSMPVLMVRTDIRIADAPPLEIIVVLILYAFLTALLLSKYALSKVNALFDKTVAEEMIPETSFPISFQNILLNFSILLSSILIPLSIVGCVTEINLFPWLILTVIMSIVLASSLSMRKRFVNMREEDLFSSIRVPWGPSRVILILLCTIIFQSFLELVISIVFPEAFLKSSTALVLGELALITPLLLYLLKKRISLGFFGIDTKITTADLKLTLLMLPLMLLTGVLSGILVQTLIPIPPWFEKLFRTFVPKSFVDLVTFAIIMVLIIAPCEEIIFRGFVQRGLESSLGVTGSIIVSSTIFGIFHFNPWQFLPAFTLGLLLGYAFRKSSYRIWLPITLHASYNTILIALNYFLTV
;
A
#
# COMPACT_ATOMS: atom_id res chain seq x y z
N MET A 1 23.28 -25.98 -26.36
CA MET A 1 23.37 -24.51 -26.45
C MET A 1 21.97 -23.96 -26.23
N GLU A 2 21.81 -23.07 -25.25
CA GLU A 2 20.53 -22.41 -24.97
C GLU A 2 20.16 -21.49 -26.16
N SER A 3 18.92 -21.50 -26.63
CA SER A 3 18.52 -20.65 -27.77
C SER A 3 18.73 -19.17 -27.43
N LEU A 4 19.11 -18.35 -28.42
CA LEU A 4 19.34 -16.90 -28.21
C LEU A 4 18.12 -16.21 -27.59
N LEU A 5 16.90 -16.65 -27.96
CA LEU A 5 15.65 -16.21 -27.37
C LEU A 5 15.62 -16.39 -25.84
N LEU A 6 15.94 -17.59 -25.35
CA LEU A 6 15.94 -17.90 -23.92
C LEU A 6 17.03 -17.14 -23.18
N GLN A 7 18.18 -16.89 -23.82
CA GLN A 7 19.25 -16.08 -23.22
C GLN A 7 18.80 -14.63 -22.99
N ILE A 8 18.11 -14.02 -23.95
CA ILE A 8 17.57 -12.65 -23.81
C ILE A 8 16.47 -12.62 -22.76
N LEU A 9 15.56 -13.60 -22.77
CA LEU A 9 14.49 -13.68 -21.78
C LEU A 9 15.06 -13.81 -20.37
N ARG A 10 16.05 -14.69 -20.19
CA ARG A 10 16.76 -14.86 -18.92
C ARG A 10 17.46 -13.57 -18.50
N PHE A 11 18.09 -12.86 -19.42
CA PHE A 11 18.71 -11.56 -19.15
C PHE A 11 17.66 -10.55 -18.65
N LYS A 12 16.54 -10.39 -19.36
CA LYS A 12 15.42 -9.53 -18.96
C LYS A 12 14.90 -9.88 -17.56
N LEU A 13 14.64 -11.16 -17.30
CA LEU A 13 14.16 -11.63 -15.99
C LEU A 13 15.17 -11.37 -14.88
N ILE A 14 16.47 -11.58 -15.13
CA ILE A 14 17.52 -11.30 -14.14
C ILE A 14 17.64 -9.79 -13.89
N GLN A 15 17.54 -8.96 -14.92
CA GLN A 15 17.61 -7.51 -14.73
C GLN A 15 16.40 -6.97 -13.95
N TYR A 16 15.19 -7.39 -14.33
CA TYR A 16 13.96 -6.91 -13.72
C TYR A 16 13.71 -7.48 -12.32
N TYR A 17 13.80 -8.81 -12.15
CA TYR A 17 13.53 -9.50 -10.89
C TYR A 17 14.80 -9.76 -10.04
N GLY A 18 16.00 -9.55 -10.57
CA GLY A 18 17.25 -9.69 -9.81
C GLY A 18 17.33 -8.90 -8.51
N PRO A 19 16.79 -7.66 -8.42
CA PRO A 19 16.72 -6.92 -7.16
C PRO A 19 16.03 -7.68 -6.03
N LEU A 20 15.06 -8.56 -6.36
CA LEU A 20 14.42 -9.44 -5.37
C LEU A 20 15.36 -10.43 -4.73
N ARG A 21 16.57 -10.67 -5.23
CA ARG A 21 17.50 -11.56 -4.52
C ARG A 21 18.31 -10.80 -3.47
N LYS A 22 18.65 -9.54 -3.77
CA LYS A 22 19.61 -8.74 -3.02
C LYS A 22 18.97 -7.83 -1.97
N ASP A 23 17.81 -7.24 -2.25
CA ASP A 23 17.21 -6.21 -1.39
C ASP A 23 15.93 -6.73 -0.71
N SER A 24 15.95 -6.80 0.63
CA SER A 24 14.79 -7.26 1.42
C SER A 24 13.64 -6.25 1.42
N SER A 25 13.91 -4.95 1.25
CA SER A 25 12.88 -3.91 1.18
C SER A 25 12.04 -4.04 -0.09
N ILE A 26 12.66 -4.43 -1.21
CA ILE A 26 11.94 -4.67 -2.48
C ILE A 26 11.03 -5.89 -2.36
N LYS A 27 11.48 -6.98 -1.73
CA LYS A 27 10.63 -8.16 -1.47
C LYS A 27 9.38 -7.79 -0.68
N ILE A 28 9.59 -7.04 0.41
CA ILE A 28 8.52 -6.54 1.27
C ILE A 28 7.56 -5.66 0.47
N SER A 29 8.07 -4.76 -0.36
CA SER A 29 7.24 -3.84 -1.14
C SER A 29 6.31 -4.53 -2.14
N ILE A 30 6.76 -5.61 -2.79
CA ILE A 30 5.90 -6.39 -3.70
C ILE A 30 4.83 -7.10 -2.90
N LEU A 31 5.18 -7.76 -1.80
CA LEU A 31 4.19 -8.46 -0.98
C LEU A 31 3.13 -7.50 -0.44
N VAL A 32 3.53 -6.32 0.04
CA VAL A 32 2.59 -5.27 0.46
C VAL A 32 1.74 -4.80 -0.71
N PHE A 33 2.34 -4.54 -1.87
CA PHE A 33 1.62 -4.10 -3.06
C PHE A 33 0.58 -5.15 -3.50
N ASP A 34 0.97 -6.41 -3.65
CA ASP A 34 0.10 -7.52 -4.03
C ASP A 34 -1.03 -7.70 -3.02
N PHE A 35 -0.71 -7.67 -1.72
CA PHE A 35 -1.70 -7.73 -0.65
C PHE A 35 -2.76 -6.64 -0.81
N LEU A 36 -2.31 -5.39 -0.96
CA LEU A 36 -3.20 -4.24 -1.07
C LEU A 36 -4.03 -4.30 -2.35
N MET A 37 -3.44 -4.69 -3.47
CA MET A 37 -4.15 -4.85 -4.72
C MET A 37 -5.23 -5.93 -4.62
N ILE A 38 -4.91 -7.09 -4.02
CA ILE A 38 -5.88 -8.17 -3.77
C ILE A 38 -6.97 -7.70 -2.81
N PHE A 39 -6.60 -7.05 -1.71
CA PHE A 39 -7.55 -6.54 -0.72
C PHE A 39 -8.50 -5.50 -1.34
N SER A 40 -7.97 -4.53 -2.09
CA SER A 40 -8.76 -3.54 -2.81
C SER A 40 -9.67 -4.17 -3.87
N ALA A 41 -9.19 -5.20 -4.57
CA ALA A 41 -9.99 -5.97 -5.52
C ALA A 41 -11.15 -6.71 -4.82
N VAL A 42 -10.90 -7.40 -3.71
CA VAL A 42 -11.94 -8.10 -2.94
C VAL A 42 -12.95 -7.11 -2.37
N PHE A 43 -12.48 -6.05 -1.73
CA PHE A 43 -13.33 -5.03 -1.13
C PHE A 43 -14.15 -4.29 -2.19
N GLY A 44 -13.51 -3.83 -3.26
CA GLY A 44 -14.18 -3.18 -4.38
C GLY A 44 -15.21 -4.09 -5.03
N GLY A 45 -14.88 -5.38 -5.18
CA GLY A 45 -15.80 -6.39 -5.68
C GLY A 45 -17.03 -6.57 -4.78
N ALA A 46 -16.82 -6.73 -3.49
CA ALA A 46 -17.88 -6.92 -2.51
C ALA A 46 -18.78 -5.68 -2.40
N LEU A 47 -18.18 -4.49 -2.46
CA LEU A 47 -18.89 -3.21 -2.43
C LEU A 47 -19.81 -3.07 -3.64
N VAL A 48 -19.31 -3.31 -4.86
CA VAL A 48 -20.14 -3.28 -6.08
C VAL A 48 -21.29 -4.27 -5.97
N LYS A 49 -21.03 -5.51 -5.53
CA LYS A 49 -22.07 -6.52 -5.37
C LYS A 49 -23.16 -6.12 -4.37
N SER A 50 -22.76 -5.53 -3.25
CA SER A 50 -23.68 -5.03 -2.21
C SER A 50 -24.54 -3.87 -2.72
N LEU A 51 -23.92 -2.89 -3.39
CA LEU A 51 -24.60 -1.66 -3.82
C LEU A 51 -25.56 -1.86 -4.98
N TYR A 52 -25.24 -2.75 -5.92
CA TYR A 52 -26.12 -3.06 -7.05
C TYR A 52 -27.21 -4.09 -6.69
N GLY A 53 -27.34 -4.49 -5.43
CA GLY A 53 -28.32 -5.50 -5.01
C GLY A 53 -28.11 -6.85 -5.70
N LEU A 54 -26.87 -7.14 -6.13
CA LEU A 54 -26.49 -8.32 -6.91
C LEU A 54 -26.34 -9.55 -6.00
N SER A 55 -27.33 -9.80 -5.13
CA SER A 55 -27.37 -11.04 -4.34
C SER A 55 -27.47 -12.26 -5.26
N GLU A 56 -28.13 -12.11 -6.42
CA GLU A 56 -28.21 -13.09 -7.50
C GLU A 56 -27.99 -12.38 -8.85
N MET A 57 -26.86 -12.65 -9.52
CA MET A 57 -26.57 -12.05 -10.83
C MET A 57 -27.21 -12.84 -11.95
N ASN A 58 -27.98 -12.17 -12.80
CA ASN A 58 -28.41 -12.77 -14.07
C ASN A 58 -27.22 -12.88 -15.05
N MET A 59 -27.36 -13.72 -16.06
CA MET A 59 -26.27 -14.04 -17.00
C MET A 59 -25.83 -12.84 -17.87
N MET A 60 -26.74 -11.91 -18.14
CA MET A 60 -26.45 -10.71 -18.92
C MET A 60 -25.53 -9.76 -18.15
N ASN A 61 -25.80 -9.54 -16.86
CA ASN A 61 -24.97 -8.73 -15.97
C ASN A 61 -23.58 -9.34 -15.76
N LEU A 62 -23.50 -10.68 -15.64
CA LEU A 62 -22.21 -11.39 -15.55
C LEU A 62 -21.36 -11.18 -16.81
N THR A 63 -21.98 -11.26 -17.98
CA THR A 63 -21.31 -11.04 -19.26
C THR A 63 -20.74 -9.63 -19.32
N ASP A 64 -21.50 -8.61 -18.92
CA ASP A 64 -21.04 -7.22 -18.94
C ASP A 64 -19.86 -6.97 -17.99
N ILE A 65 -19.91 -7.55 -16.78
CA ILE A 65 -18.83 -7.43 -15.79
C ILE A 65 -17.54 -8.10 -16.27
N VAL A 66 -17.62 -9.34 -16.75
CA VAL A 66 -16.44 -10.07 -17.27
C VAL A 66 -15.89 -9.37 -18.52
N SER A 67 -16.77 -8.84 -19.37
CA SER A 67 -16.37 -8.04 -20.54
C SER A 67 -15.64 -6.77 -20.15
N LEU A 68 -16.10 -6.06 -19.12
CA LEU A 68 -15.43 -4.87 -18.61
C LEU A 68 -14.02 -5.19 -18.09
N ILE A 69 -13.88 -6.29 -17.34
CA ILE A 69 -12.59 -6.78 -16.86
C ILE A 69 -11.63 -7.03 -18.04
N PHE A 70 -12.07 -7.79 -19.04
CA PHE A 70 -11.26 -8.10 -20.22
C PHE A 70 -10.94 -6.85 -21.05
N SER A 71 -11.89 -5.93 -21.20
CA SER A 71 -11.68 -4.63 -21.85
C SER A 71 -10.61 -3.80 -21.12
N GLY A 72 -10.59 -3.80 -19.79
CA GLY A 72 -9.53 -3.15 -19.01
C GLY A 72 -8.13 -3.68 -19.32
N VAL A 73 -8.00 -5.00 -19.50
CA VAL A 73 -6.73 -5.66 -19.84
C VAL A 73 -6.24 -5.24 -21.23
N VAL A 74 -7.14 -5.23 -22.22
CA VAL A 74 -6.83 -4.78 -23.59
C VAL A 74 -6.48 -3.29 -23.62
N ALA A 75 -7.21 -2.48 -22.87
CA ALA A 75 -6.96 -1.05 -22.77
C ALA A 75 -5.55 -0.74 -22.28
N MET A 76 -5.06 -1.51 -21.30
CA MET A 76 -3.68 -1.38 -20.82
C MET A 76 -2.65 -1.67 -21.92
N GLY A 77 -2.87 -2.72 -22.73
CA GLY A 77 -2.00 -3.04 -23.86
C GLY A 77 -2.00 -1.95 -24.93
N ILE A 78 -3.17 -1.40 -25.27
CA ILE A 78 -3.27 -0.27 -26.22
C ILE A 78 -2.51 0.94 -25.69
N PHE A 79 -2.69 1.28 -24.40
CA PHE A 79 -2.01 2.39 -23.78
C PHE A 79 -0.48 2.24 -23.80
N LEU A 80 0.04 1.08 -23.39
CA LEU A 80 1.47 0.78 -23.44
C LEU A 80 2.00 0.76 -24.88
N GLY A 81 1.20 0.29 -25.83
CA GLY A 81 1.52 0.30 -27.26
C GLY A 81 1.70 1.70 -27.83
N MET A 82 0.80 2.64 -27.51
CA MET A 82 0.96 4.05 -27.89
C MET A 82 2.25 4.69 -27.33
N ARG A 83 2.81 4.11 -26.26
CA ARG A 83 4.03 4.56 -25.58
C ARG A 83 5.30 3.82 -26.02
N GLY A 84 5.22 2.96 -27.03
CA GLY A 84 6.37 2.26 -27.61
C GLY A 84 6.24 0.74 -27.58
N GLY A 85 5.35 0.18 -26.76
CA GLY A 85 4.88 -1.20 -26.82
C GLY A 85 5.87 -2.33 -26.50
N VAL A 86 7.17 -2.07 -26.62
CA VAL A 86 8.27 -3.01 -26.38
C VAL A 86 8.91 -2.69 -25.03
N THR A 87 9.02 -3.68 -24.15
CA THR A 87 9.53 -3.50 -22.78
C THR A 87 11.05 -3.59 -22.72
N ALA A 88 11.73 -2.75 -23.49
CA ALA A 88 13.19 -2.67 -23.46
C ALA A 88 13.68 -2.01 -22.16
N LEU A 89 14.63 -2.66 -21.50
CA LEU A 89 15.45 -2.08 -20.44
C LEU A 89 16.64 -1.35 -21.06
N GLU A 90 17.15 -0.32 -20.38
CA GLU A 90 18.25 0.52 -20.86
C GLU A 90 19.50 -0.28 -21.29
N PRO A 91 20.01 -1.27 -20.53
CA PRO A 91 21.17 -2.05 -20.98
C PRO A 91 20.87 -2.94 -22.19
N GLU A 92 19.60 -3.24 -22.48
CA GLU A 92 19.26 -3.96 -23.71
C GLU A 92 19.47 -3.07 -24.93
N ILE A 93 19.13 -1.79 -24.82
CA ILE A 93 19.34 -0.80 -25.88
C ILE A 93 20.85 -0.68 -26.15
N ASP A 94 21.64 -0.54 -25.10
CA ASP A 94 23.08 -0.32 -25.23
C ASP A 94 23.83 -1.54 -25.76
N PHE A 95 23.48 -2.76 -25.31
CA PHE A 95 24.28 -3.96 -25.55
C PHE A 95 23.63 -5.04 -26.42
N ILE A 96 22.29 -5.15 -26.41
CA ILE A 96 21.58 -6.21 -27.15
C ILE A 96 21.10 -5.69 -28.50
N LEU A 97 20.48 -4.51 -28.55
CA LEU A 97 19.92 -3.93 -29.77
C LEU A 97 21.00 -3.42 -30.73
N THR A 98 22.22 -3.21 -30.24
CA THR A 98 23.42 -2.91 -31.03
C THR A 98 24.07 -4.15 -31.64
N SER A 99 23.64 -5.36 -31.25
CA SER A 99 24.14 -6.63 -31.77
C SER A 99 23.33 -7.09 -33.00
N PRO A 100 23.86 -8.03 -33.85
CA PRO A 100 23.14 -8.53 -35.02
C PRO A 100 22.04 -9.53 -34.63
N ILE A 101 21.01 -9.02 -33.95
CA ILE A 101 19.83 -9.78 -33.51
C ILE A 101 18.68 -9.63 -34.51
N LYS A 102 17.96 -10.73 -34.77
CA LYS A 102 16.73 -10.69 -35.58
C LYS A 102 15.59 -10.03 -34.79
N PRO A 103 14.83 -9.09 -35.38
CA PRO A 103 13.67 -8.46 -34.72
C PRO A 103 12.68 -9.48 -34.14
N SER A 104 12.40 -10.57 -34.86
CA SER A 104 11.54 -11.66 -34.42
C SER A 104 12.00 -12.32 -33.12
N THR A 105 13.31 -12.53 -32.95
CA THR A 105 13.89 -13.16 -31.76
C THR A 105 13.75 -12.24 -30.54
N TYR A 106 14.01 -10.95 -30.74
CA TYR A 106 13.87 -9.96 -29.68
C TYR A 106 12.41 -9.78 -29.25
N LEU A 107 11.49 -9.61 -30.21
CA LEU A 107 10.06 -9.44 -29.95
C LEU A 107 9.45 -10.62 -29.20
N LEU A 108 9.78 -11.85 -29.60
CA LEU A 108 9.23 -13.05 -28.96
C LEU A 108 9.76 -13.19 -27.52
N SER A 109 11.03 -12.86 -27.29
CA SER A 109 11.60 -12.79 -25.94
C SER A 109 10.93 -11.71 -25.09
N ASP A 110 10.73 -10.52 -25.64
CA ASP A 110 10.05 -9.42 -24.98
C ASP A 110 8.58 -9.74 -24.71
N LEU A 111 7.88 -10.43 -25.62
CA LEU A 111 6.50 -10.86 -25.44
C LEU A 111 6.36 -11.82 -24.26
N LEU A 112 7.25 -12.81 -24.16
CA LEU A 112 7.29 -13.73 -23.01
C LEU A 112 7.58 -12.99 -21.71
N PHE A 113 8.50 -12.02 -21.74
CA PHE A 113 8.78 -11.18 -20.58
C PHE A 113 7.55 -10.35 -20.17
N GLN A 114 6.87 -9.68 -21.11
CA GLN A 114 5.65 -8.91 -20.84
C GLN A 114 4.55 -9.79 -20.26
N PHE A 115 4.35 -10.98 -20.83
CA PHE A 115 3.35 -11.92 -20.36
C PHE A 115 3.61 -12.36 -18.91
N ILE A 116 4.87 -12.67 -18.56
CA ILE A 116 5.26 -12.99 -17.18
C ILE A 116 5.11 -11.77 -16.26
N PHE A 117 5.59 -10.61 -16.69
CA PHE A 117 5.54 -9.36 -15.94
C PHE A 117 4.11 -8.97 -15.57
N LEU A 118 3.21 -8.95 -16.56
CA LEU A 118 1.81 -8.62 -16.35
C LEU A 118 1.10 -9.68 -15.49
N ASN A 119 1.45 -10.96 -15.64
CA ASN A 119 0.88 -12.01 -14.80
C ASN A 119 1.21 -11.81 -13.31
N VAL A 120 2.46 -11.49 -13.00
CA VAL A 120 2.88 -11.23 -11.61
C VAL A 120 2.14 -10.02 -11.03
N ALA A 121 1.93 -8.95 -11.81
CA ALA A 121 1.36 -7.71 -11.32
C ALA A 121 -0.18 -7.66 -11.31
N ALA A 122 -0.85 -8.25 -12.30
CA ALA A 122 -2.28 -8.04 -12.55
C ALA A 122 -3.16 -9.25 -12.28
N THR A 123 -2.65 -10.47 -12.45
CA THR A 123 -3.47 -11.70 -12.31
C THR A 123 -3.98 -11.90 -10.88
N PRO A 124 -3.18 -11.77 -9.80
CA PRO A 124 -3.68 -11.98 -8.44
C PRO A 124 -4.87 -11.08 -8.04
N PRO A 125 -4.80 -9.74 -8.18
CA PRO A 125 -5.94 -8.89 -7.82
C PRO A 125 -7.14 -9.11 -8.75
N LEU A 126 -6.92 -9.37 -10.04
CA LEU A 126 -8.02 -9.60 -10.96
C LEU A 126 -8.75 -10.92 -10.70
N ALA A 127 -8.01 -11.98 -10.39
CA ALA A 127 -8.59 -13.25 -10.00
C ALA A 127 -9.44 -13.10 -8.73
N ALA A 128 -8.94 -12.34 -7.75
CA ALA A 128 -9.67 -12.05 -6.52
C ALA A 128 -10.95 -11.23 -6.78
N PHE A 129 -10.88 -10.16 -7.58
CA PHE A 129 -12.05 -9.38 -7.99
C PHE A 129 -13.09 -10.25 -8.71
N THR A 130 -12.63 -11.04 -9.69
CA THR A 130 -13.48 -11.92 -10.50
C THR A 130 -14.16 -12.97 -9.63
N MET A 131 -13.44 -13.55 -8.67
CA MET A 131 -14.00 -14.52 -7.74
C MET A 131 -15.13 -13.93 -6.90
N VAL A 132 -14.98 -12.70 -6.38
CA VAL A 132 -16.07 -12.02 -5.66
C VAL A 132 -17.25 -11.73 -6.59
N MET A 133 -16.97 -11.32 -7.82
CA MET A 133 -17.99 -11.03 -8.84
C MET A 133 -18.68 -12.27 -9.39
N LEU A 134 -18.07 -13.44 -9.37
CA LEU A 134 -18.71 -14.66 -9.86
C LEU A 134 -19.51 -15.36 -8.77
N HIS A 135 -19.26 -15.08 -7.48
CA HIS A 135 -19.99 -15.74 -6.40
C HIS A 135 -21.52 -15.54 -6.53
N PRO A 136 -22.36 -16.59 -6.41
CA PRO A 136 -22.02 -17.97 -6.05
C PRO A 136 -21.64 -18.87 -7.25
N HIS A 137 -21.74 -18.39 -8.49
CA HIS A 137 -21.44 -19.12 -9.74
C HIS A 137 -19.94 -19.33 -10.01
N LEU A 138 -19.19 -19.77 -9.00
CA LEU A 138 -17.74 -19.96 -9.08
C LEU A 138 -17.29 -21.09 -10.02
N TYR A 139 -18.22 -21.93 -10.49
CA TYR A 139 -17.94 -22.95 -11.48
C TYR A 139 -17.48 -22.37 -12.84
N TYR A 140 -17.78 -21.10 -13.14
CA TYR A 140 -17.24 -20.40 -14.31
C TYR A 140 -15.80 -19.91 -14.13
N LEU A 141 -15.30 -19.81 -12.88
CA LEU A 141 -14.02 -19.18 -12.58
C LEU A 141 -12.84 -19.77 -13.37
N PRO A 142 -12.66 -21.10 -13.52
CA PRO A 142 -11.55 -21.65 -14.28
C PRO A 142 -11.56 -21.22 -15.75
N MET A 143 -12.74 -21.18 -16.37
CA MET A 143 -12.89 -20.78 -17.76
C MET A 143 -12.70 -19.27 -17.94
N VAL A 144 -13.17 -18.46 -16.99
CA VAL A 144 -12.95 -17.00 -16.99
C VAL A 144 -11.46 -16.68 -16.85
N LEU A 145 -10.74 -17.39 -15.97
CA LEU A 145 -9.29 -17.23 -15.82
C LEU A 145 -8.53 -17.70 -17.08
N ALA A 146 -8.96 -18.80 -17.72
CA ALA A 146 -8.36 -19.23 -18.99
C ALA A 146 -8.58 -18.20 -20.12
N SER A 147 -9.80 -17.65 -20.25
CA SER A 147 -10.08 -16.57 -21.19
C SER A 147 -9.31 -15.28 -20.87
N TYR A 148 -9.07 -15.00 -19.58
CA TYR A 148 -8.23 -13.88 -19.15
C TYR A 148 -6.80 -14.03 -19.66
N GLU A 149 -6.18 -15.21 -19.56
CA GLU A 149 -4.81 -15.42 -20.06
C GLU A 149 -4.72 -15.21 -21.59
N ILE A 150 -5.74 -15.65 -22.34
CA ILE A 150 -5.84 -15.38 -23.78
C ILE A 150 -5.90 -13.86 -24.03
N MET A 151 -6.68 -13.15 -23.22
CA MET A 151 -6.81 -11.70 -23.34
C MET A 151 -5.54 -10.96 -22.96
N LEU A 152 -4.82 -11.44 -21.94
CA LEU A 152 -3.55 -10.88 -21.51
C LEU A 152 -2.49 -11.03 -22.60
N LEU A 153 -2.41 -12.21 -23.23
CA LEU A 153 -1.54 -12.44 -24.38
C LEU A 153 -1.93 -11.53 -25.56
N ALA A 154 -3.22 -11.44 -25.90
CA ALA A 154 -3.69 -10.55 -26.96
C ALA A 154 -3.34 -9.08 -26.67
N SER A 155 -3.45 -8.66 -25.42
CA SER A 155 -3.08 -7.31 -24.96
C SER A 155 -1.59 -7.02 -25.18
N SER A 156 -0.69 -7.96 -24.80
CA SER A 156 0.75 -7.82 -25.06
C SER A 156 1.08 -7.79 -26.56
N LEU A 157 0.39 -8.60 -27.37
CA LEU A 157 0.54 -8.57 -28.84
C LEU A 157 0.11 -7.22 -29.41
N ILE A 158 -1.02 -6.67 -28.97
CA ILE A 158 -1.52 -5.35 -29.38
C ILE A 158 -0.55 -4.23 -28.95
N ALA A 159 0.00 -4.33 -27.74
CA ALA A 159 0.99 -3.38 -27.26
C ALA A 159 2.21 -3.33 -28.19
N GLN A 160 2.83 -4.48 -28.45
CA GLN A 160 3.97 -4.55 -29.37
C GLN A 160 3.57 -4.16 -30.80
N LEU A 161 2.35 -4.47 -31.25
CA LEU A 161 1.84 -4.07 -32.57
C LEU A 161 1.85 -2.56 -32.76
N LEU A 162 1.20 -1.83 -31.85
CA LEU A 162 1.17 -0.37 -31.90
C LEU A 162 2.56 0.23 -31.69
N GLY A 163 3.37 -0.38 -30.81
CA GLY A 163 4.75 0.04 -30.55
C GLY A 163 5.64 -0.02 -31.77
N VAL A 164 5.62 -1.13 -32.50
CA VAL A 164 6.39 -1.27 -33.75
C VAL A 164 5.79 -0.43 -34.87
N LEU A 165 4.46 -0.31 -34.96
CA LEU A 165 3.83 0.59 -35.94
C LEU A 165 4.30 2.03 -35.76
N LYS A 166 4.56 2.47 -34.53
CA LYS A 166 5.13 3.79 -34.25
C LYS A 166 6.52 4.00 -34.87
N SER A 167 7.29 2.92 -35.08
CA SER A 167 8.58 3.00 -35.77
C SER A 167 8.48 3.11 -37.29
N VAL A 168 7.31 2.82 -37.88
CA VAL A 168 7.08 2.77 -39.34
C VAL A 168 6.15 3.89 -39.80
N TRP A 169 5.17 4.27 -38.97
CA TRP A 169 4.20 5.33 -39.21
C TRP A 169 4.52 6.56 -38.37
N ASN A 170 3.80 7.67 -38.62
CA ASN A 170 3.90 8.86 -37.79
C ASN A 170 3.28 8.62 -36.40
N ASP A 171 3.99 9.04 -35.34
CA ASP A 171 3.57 8.98 -33.93
C ASP A 171 2.11 9.40 -33.73
N ILE A 172 1.72 10.52 -34.35
CA ILE A 172 0.37 11.11 -34.21
C ILE A 172 -0.71 10.14 -34.73
N GLY A 173 -0.44 9.42 -35.82
CA GLY A 173 -1.40 8.49 -36.41
C GLY A 173 -1.65 7.27 -35.52
N VAL A 174 -0.59 6.73 -34.91
CA VAL A 174 -0.68 5.59 -34.00
C VAL A 174 -1.36 5.98 -32.69
N GLU A 175 -1.06 7.16 -32.15
CA GLU A 175 -1.73 7.68 -30.95
C GLU A 175 -3.22 7.93 -31.21
N ALA A 176 -3.59 8.54 -32.34
CA ALA A 176 -4.99 8.74 -32.71
C ALA A 176 -5.75 7.41 -32.86
N LEU A 177 -5.13 6.41 -33.50
CA LEU A 177 -5.69 5.08 -33.62
C LEU A 177 -5.93 4.43 -32.24
N GLY A 178 -4.91 4.45 -31.37
CA GLY A 178 -5.02 3.88 -30.03
C GLY A 178 -6.09 4.55 -29.18
N TRP A 179 -6.18 5.88 -29.17
CA TRP A 179 -7.24 6.60 -28.48
C TRP A 179 -8.63 6.29 -29.04
N THR A 180 -8.76 6.14 -30.37
CA THR A 180 -10.03 5.78 -31.00
C THR A 180 -10.50 4.40 -30.55
N ILE A 181 -9.60 3.40 -30.55
CA ILE A 181 -9.91 2.04 -30.09
C ILE A 181 -10.27 2.04 -28.61
N LEU A 182 -9.52 2.78 -27.77
CA LEU A 182 -9.83 2.90 -26.33
C LEU A 182 -11.22 3.49 -26.09
N LEU A 183 -11.58 4.56 -26.81
CA LEU A 183 -12.90 5.20 -26.70
C LEU A 183 -14.02 4.25 -27.14
N MET A 184 -13.82 3.49 -28.22
CA MET A 184 -14.79 2.47 -28.66
C MET A 184 -14.94 1.35 -27.63
N LEU A 185 -13.83 0.85 -27.09
CA LEU A 185 -13.80 -0.26 -26.14
C LEU A 185 -14.58 0.07 -24.86
N PHE A 186 -14.48 1.31 -24.38
CA PHE A 186 -15.19 1.79 -23.19
C PHE A 186 -16.53 2.48 -23.48
N LEU A 187 -16.98 2.51 -24.73
CA LEU A 187 -18.26 3.12 -25.10
C LEU A 187 -19.46 2.60 -24.26
N PRO A 188 -19.56 1.28 -23.94
CA PRO A 188 -20.64 0.80 -23.07
C PRO A 188 -20.65 1.39 -21.66
N LEU A 189 -19.53 1.92 -21.15
CA LEU A 189 -19.53 2.61 -19.85
C LEU A 189 -20.34 3.91 -19.85
N LEU A 190 -20.54 4.53 -21.03
CA LEU A 190 -21.41 5.70 -21.16
C LEU A 190 -22.88 5.36 -20.94
N SER A 191 -23.28 4.10 -21.17
CA SER A 191 -24.62 3.62 -20.85
C SER A 191 -24.92 3.78 -19.37
N ALA A 192 -23.96 3.38 -18.55
CA ALA A 192 -24.09 3.36 -17.11
C ALA A 192 -24.12 4.81 -16.54
N THR A 193 -23.41 5.75 -17.16
CA THR A 193 -23.30 7.14 -16.67
C THR A 193 -24.35 8.11 -17.22
N ILE A 194 -24.77 7.97 -18.49
CA ILE A 194 -25.66 8.94 -19.19
C ILE A 194 -26.99 8.28 -19.62
N GLY A 195 -27.19 6.98 -19.37
CA GLY A 195 -28.41 6.27 -19.74
C GLY A 195 -28.51 5.91 -21.23
N PHE A 196 -27.38 5.89 -21.93
CA PHE A 196 -27.31 5.46 -23.33
C PHE A 196 -27.58 3.94 -23.46
N PRO A 197 -28.40 3.41 -24.38
CA PRO A 197 -28.78 1.99 -24.36
C PRO A 197 -27.74 1.06 -25.03
N LEU A 198 -26.48 1.06 -24.56
CA LEU A 198 -25.43 0.15 -25.05
C LEU A 198 -24.78 -0.63 -23.91
N ASN A 199 -24.99 -1.95 -23.89
CA ASN A 199 -24.33 -2.87 -22.97
C ASN A 199 -23.19 -3.63 -23.65
N TYR A 200 -22.18 -4.08 -22.90
CA TYR A 200 -21.08 -4.87 -23.46
C TYR A 200 -21.59 -6.14 -24.18
N SER A 201 -22.57 -6.81 -23.58
CA SER A 201 -23.26 -8.01 -24.07
C SER A 201 -23.89 -7.85 -25.45
N SER A 202 -24.16 -6.61 -25.88
CA SER A 202 -24.75 -6.30 -27.19
C SER A 202 -23.72 -6.09 -28.31
N ILE A 203 -22.45 -5.90 -27.98
CA ILE A 203 -21.40 -5.55 -28.95
C ILE A 203 -20.39 -6.70 -29.04
N PRO A 204 -20.05 -7.21 -30.24
CA PRO A 204 -19.15 -8.35 -30.41
C PRO A 204 -17.68 -7.95 -30.28
N TYR A 205 -17.30 -7.27 -29.20
CA TYR A 205 -15.89 -6.99 -28.91
C TYR A 205 -15.13 -8.28 -28.59
N PRO A 206 -13.81 -8.33 -28.82
CA PRO A 206 -13.00 -9.46 -28.39
C PRO A 206 -13.19 -9.80 -26.90
N SER A 207 -13.34 -8.77 -26.06
CA SER A 207 -13.66 -8.92 -24.63
C SER A 207 -15.03 -9.53 -24.39
N THR A 208 -16.06 -9.05 -25.08
CA THR A 208 -17.42 -9.62 -24.98
C THR A 208 -17.46 -11.07 -25.44
N ILE A 209 -16.83 -11.39 -26.57
CA ILE A 209 -16.86 -12.74 -27.13
C ILE A 209 -16.17 -13.73 -26.18
N LEU A 210 -14.99 -13.39 -25.65
CA LEU A 210 -14.30 -14.24 -24.67
C LEU A 210 -15.05 -14.34 -23.34
N ALA A 211 -15.78 -13.30 -22.93
CA ALA A 211 -16.65 -13.33 -21.75
C ALA A 211 -17.86 -14.26 -21.97
N LYS A 212 -18.52 -14.19 -23.13
CA LYS A 212 -19.61 -15.11 -23.48
C LYS A 212 -19.12 -16.55 -23.61
N TYR A 213 -17.92 -16.75 -24.16
CA TYR A 213 -17.28 -18.07 -24.22
C TYR A 213 -17.02 -18.62 -22.81
N SER A 214 -16.45 -17.81 -21.91
CA SER A 214 -16.14 -18.26 -20.55
C SER A 214 -17.36 -18.56 -19.70
N LEU A 215 -18.46 -17.88 -19.99
CA LEU A 215 -19.75 -18.07 -19.35
C LEU A 215 -20.63 -19.11 -20.08
N GLY A 216 -20.19 -19.67 -21.22
CA GLY A 216 -20.98 -20.66 -21.98
C GLY A 216 -22.23 -20.11 -22.66
N SER A 217 -22.29 -18.80 -22.92
CA SER A 217 -23.41 -18.11 -23.57
C SER A 217 -23.13 -17.67 -25.03
N ILE A 218 -21.99 -18.08 -25.58
CA ILE A 218 -21.54 -17.71 -26.93
C ILE A 218 -22.36 -18.41 -28.02
N ASN A 219 -22.70 -17.68 -29.10
CA ASN A 219 -23.34 -18.26 -30.29
C ASN A 219 -22.32 -18.57 -31.42
N PRO A 220 -22.66 -19.41 -32.43
CA PRO A 220 -21.72 -19.79 -33.49
C PRO A 220 -21.17 -18.62 -34.31
N THR A 221 -21.97 -17.58 -34.53
CA THR A 221 -21.55 -16.37 -35.25
C THR A 221 -20.52 -15.57 -34.48
N GLU A 222 -20.71 -15.40 -33.18
CA GLU A 222 -19.76 -14.74 -32.27
C GLU A 222 -18.47 -15.55 -32.14
N ALA A 223 -18.56 -16.88 -32.11
CA ALA A 223 -17.38 -17.76 -32.11
C ALA A 223 -16.55 -17.59 -33.39
N PHE A 224 -17.21 -17.51 -34.56
CA PHE A 224 -16.53 -17.24 -35.84
C PHE A 224 -15.85 -15.86 -35.85
N ILE A 225 -16.55 -14.81 -35.38
CA ILE A 225 -15.99 -13.45 -35.26
C ILE A 225 -14.79 -13.45 -34.30
N GLY A 226 -14.89 -14.14 -33.16
CA GLY A 226 -13.81 -14.28 -32.18
C GLY A 226 -12.56 -14.93 -32.76
N LEU A 227 -12.75 -16.03 -33.51
CA LEU A 227 -11.65 -16.70 -34.21
C LEU A 227 -11.00 -15.78 -35.24
N ALA A 228 -11.81 -15.02 -36.00
CA ALA A 228 -11.31 -14.04 -36.96
C ALA A 228 -10.45 -12.95 -36.29
N TYR A 229 -10.85 -12.45 -35.12
CA TYR A 229 -10.04 -11.49 -34.36
C TYR A 229 -8.69 -12.07 -33.94
N ILE A 230 -8.67 -13.27 -33.37
CA ILE A 230 -7.43 -13.92 -32.92
C ILE A 230 -6.49 -14.14 -34.12
N LEU A 231 -7.02 -14.66 -35.23
CA LEU A 231 -6.24 -14.87 -36.44
C LEU A 231 -5.72 -13.56 -37.04
N ALA A 232 -6.50 -12.48 -36.99
CA ALA A 232 -6.08 -11.17 -37.44
C ALA A 232 -4.92 -10.61 -36.59
N ILE A 233 -5.02 -10.72 -35.25
CA ILE A 233 -3.96 -10.28 -34.33
C ILE A 233 -2.68 -11.09 -34.57
N ILE A 234 -2.79 -12.42 -34.65
CA ILE A 234 -1.63 -13.30 -34.90
C ILE A 234 -1.03 -13.01 -36.28
N GLY A 235 -1.86 -12.87 -37.31
CA GLY A 235 -1.42 -12.55 -38.67
C GLY A 235 -0.67 -11.21 -38.74
N ALA A 236 -1.23 -10.17 -38.11
CA ALA A 236 -0.58 -8.86 -38.00
C ALA A 236 0.76 -8.96 -37.27
N TYR A 237 0.82 -9.75 -36.19
CA TYR A 237 2.05 -9.95 -35.42
C TYR A 237 3.15 -10.69 -36.21
N VAL A 238 2.78 -11.69 -37.02
CA VAL A 238 3.72 -12.40 -37.91
C VAL A 238 4.30 -11.48 -38.98
N VAL A 239 3.51 -10.56 -39.52
CA VAL A 239 3.99 -9.53 -40.46
C VAL A 239 4.98 -8.60 -39.74
N LEU A 240 4.61 -8.16 -38.54
CA LEU A 240 5.41 -7.27 -37.72
C LEU A 240 6.79 -7.85 -37.35
N MET A 241 6.90 -9.16 -37.11
CA MET A 241 8.17 -9.81 -36.81
C MET A 241 9.25 -9.63 -37.90
N ARG A 242 8.86 -9.21 -39.12
CA ARG A 242 9.76 -8.98 -40.26
C ARG A 242 10.23 -7.53 -40.36
N ILE A 243 9.64 -6.62 -39.61
CA ILE A 243 9.96 -5.18 -39.64
C ILE A 243 11.20 -4.93 -38.77
N ASN A 244 12.16 -4.18 -39.30
CA ASN A 244 13.33 -3.79 -38.53
C ASN A 244 13.07 -2.50 -37.74
N PHE A 245 12.54 -2.67 -36.52
CA PHE A 245 12.19 -1.55 -35.61
C PHE A 245 13.26 -1.29 -34.54
N LEU A 246 14.25 -2.18 -34.40
CA LEU A 246 15.25 -2.16 -33.31
C LEU A 246 15.96 -0.80 -33.13
N PRO A 247 16.30 -0.05 -34.20
CA PRO A 247 16.95 1.26 -34.05
C PRO A 247 16.08 2.33 -33.38
N ASN A 248 14.75 2.14 -33.37
CA ASN A 248 13.77 3.12 -32.90
C ASN A 248 13.16 2.73 -31.53
N VAL A 249 13.70 1.71 -30.87
CA VAL A 249 13.20 1.25 -29.56
C VAL A 249 13.57 2.24 -28.48
N THR A 250 12.57 2.66 -27.71
CA THR A 250 12.74 3.47 -26.50
C THR A 250 12.55 2.62 -25.24
N PRO A 251 13.20 2.96 -24.13
CA PRO A 251 13.08 2.17 -22.91
C PRO A 251 11.73 2.41 -22.23
N LEU A 252 10.74 1.55 -22.49
CA LEU A 252 9.36 1.73 -22.01
C LEU A 252 9.27 1.74 -20.48
N LEU A 253 10.06 0.91 -19.79
CA LEU A 253 10.03 0.79 -18.32
C LEU A 253 10.55 2.05 -17.59
N THR A 254 11.24 2.95 -18.30
CA THR A 254 11.68 4.26 -17.79
C THR A 254 10.82 5.41 -18.30
N THR A 255 10.26 5.32 -19.51
CA THR A 255 9.68 6.49 -20.21
C THR A 255 8.16 6.46 -20.37
N ALA A 256 7.51 5.28 -20.28
CA ALA A 256 6.12 5.09 -20.71
C ALA A 256 5.11 6.07 -20.09
N LEU A 257 5.28 6.35 -18.80
CA LEU A 257 4.40 7.24 -18.06
C LEU A 257 4.98 8.66 -17.98
N MET A 258 6.26 8.85 -18.27
CA MET A 258 7.07 9.97 -17.80
C MET A 258 7.42 10.96 -18.92
N GLU A 259 7.34 10.55 -20.18
CA GLU A 259 7.62 11.45 -21.30
C GLU A 259 6.42 12.31 -21.71
N MET A 260 6.63 13.63 -21.66
CA MET A 260 5.71 14.58 -22.27
C MET A 260 5.72 14.43 -23.79
N PRO A 261 4.54 14.41 -24.46
CA PRO A 261 4.45 14.41 -25.92
C PRO A 261 5.28 15.54 -26.55
N SER A 262 5.93 15.25 -27.68
CA SER A 262 6.83 16.17 -28.38
C SER A 262 6.15 17.49 -28.78
N SER A 263 4.84 17.46 -29.08
CA SER A 263 3.99 18.62 -29.35
C SER A 263 3.86 19.58 -28.16
N ASN A 264 3.78 19.04 -26.93
CA ASN A 264 3.60 19.82 -25.71
C ASN A 264 4.90 20.47 -25.21
N ARG A 265 6.07 19.98 -25.65
CA ARG A 265 7.38 20.60 -25.32
C ARG A 265 7.50 22.05 -25.81
N ARG A 266 6.71 22.46 -26.83
CA ARG A 266 6.67 23.86 -27.31
C ARG A 266 6.01 24.81 -26.31
N ILE A 267 5.01 24.33 -25.56
CA ILE A 267 4.29 25.12 -24.55
C ILE A 267 5.23 25.51 -23.39
N LEU A 268 6.20 24.64 -23.08
CA LEU A 268 7.21 24.88 -22.05
C LEU A 268 8.08 26.13 -22.31
N LYS A 269 8.22 26.57 -23.56
CA LYS A 269 8.98 27.80 -23.90
C LYS A 269 8.27 29.07 -23.43
N TRP A 270 6.94 29.05 -23.33
CA TRP A 270 6.12 30.21 -23.00
C TRP A 270 5.74 30.28 -21.52
N LEU A 271 5.70 29.13 -20.82
CA LEU A 271 5.33 29.07 -19.40
C LEU A 271 6.13 30.01 -18.48
N PRO A 272 7.47 30.12 -18.60
CA PRO A 272 8.26 31.00 -17.74
C PRO A 272 7.97 32.49 -17.93
N HIS A 273 7.39 32.88 -19.07
CA HIS A 273 7.05 34.28 -19.38
C HIS A 273 5.71 34.68 -18.76
N GLY A 274 4.79 33.73 -18.59
CA GLY A 274 3.47 33.96 -17.96
C GLY A 274 3.45 33.76 -16.44
N LEU A 275 4.44 33.08 -15.86
CA LEU A 275 4.51 32.77 -14.42
C LEU A 275 5.86 33.26 -13.84
N PRO A 276 5.91 34.44 -13.21
CA PRO A 276 7.17 35.02 -12.68
C PRO A 276 7.91 34.10 -11.70
N ILE A 277 7.18 33.23 -10.98
CA ILE A 277 7.76 32.22 -10.08
C ILE A 277 8.63 31.19 -10.81
N LEU A 278 8.44 31.01 -12.12
CA LEU A 278 9.23 30.11 -12.96
C LEU A 278 10.39 30.84 -13.67
N SER A 279 10.46 32.17 -13.59
CA SER A 279 11.62 32.93 -14.07
C SER A 279 12.72 32.91 -13.00
N SER A 280 13.80 32.15 -13.22
CA SER A 280 14.93 32.06 -12.29
C SER A 280 16.03 33.05 -12.66
N LYS A 281 16.50 33.84 -11.69
CA LYS A 281 17.70 34.68 -11.83
C LYS A 281 18.78 34.19 -10.87
N MET A 282 20.02 34.05 -11.34
CA MET A 282 21.14 33.59 -10.51
C MET A 282 21.47 34.52 -9.34
N SER A 283 20.99 35.76 -9.36
CA SER A 283 21.14 36.75 -8.28
C SER A 283 20.19 36.54 -7.09
N GLU A 284 19.27 35.57 -7.16
CA GLU A 284 18.28 35.30 -6.12
C GLU A 284 18.89 34.61 -4.89
N LYS A 285 18.22 34.73 -3.74
CA LYS A 285 18.64 34.03 -2.51
C LYS A 285 18.69 32.51 -2.78
N PRO A 286 19.74 31.79 -2.33
CA PRO A 286 19.94 30.37 -2.68
C PRO A 286 18.73 29.47 -2.44
N MET A 287 18.05 29.67 -1.30
CA MET A 287 16.86 28.88 -0.95
C MET A 287 15.69 29.09 -1.94
N TYR A 288 15.46 30.34 -2.35
CA TYR A 288 14.40 30.69 -3.30
C TYR A 288 14.73 30.15 -4.70
N LEU A 289 16.00 30.26 -5.10
CA LEU A 289 16.50 29.68 -6.35
C LEU A 289 16.31 28.15 -6.39
N MET A 290 16.62 27.43 -5.30
CA MET A 290 16.42 25.98 -5.22
C MET A 290 14.96 25.56 -5.37
N VAL A 291 14.01 26.33 -4.82
CA VAL A 291 12.58 26.07 -5.02
C VAL A 291 12.21 26.24 -6.49
N LYS A 292 12.61 27.36 -7.12
CA LYS A 292 12.32 27.61 -8.54
C LYS A 292 12.89 26.55 -9.48
N LEU A 293 14.14 26.14 -9.26
CA LEU A 293 14.77 25.10 -10.06
C LEU A 293 14.04 23.76 -9.93
N ASN A 294 13.59 23.40 -8.72
CA ASN A 294 12.78 22.19 -8.53
C ASN A 294 11.40 22.29 -9.20
N LEU A 295 10.73 23.45 -9.17
CA LEU A 295 9.48 23.67 -9.90
C LEU A 295 9.67 23.55 -11.42
N LEU A 296 10.71 24.19 -11.95
CA LEU A 296 11.08 24.09 -13.37
C LEU A 296 11.40 22.65 -13.78
N ARG A 297 12.09 21.91 -12.93
CA ARG A 297 12.38 20.49 -13.14
C ARG A 297 11.08 19.67 -13.27
N ILE A 298 10.15 19.80 -12.32
CA ILE A 298 8.87 19.08 -12.31
C ILE A 298 8.03 19.37 -13.58
N ILE A 299 8.13 20.59 -14.10
CA ILE A 299 7.48 21.00 -15.35
C ILE A 299 8.18 20.38 -16.58
N ARG A 300 9.52 20.36 -16.58
CA ARG A 300 10.36 19.89 -17.69
C ARG A 300 10.37 18.38 -17.84
N ASP A 301 10.41 17.64 -16.73
CA ASP A 301 10.62 16.19 -16.71
C ASP A 301 9.36 15.35 -16.98
N GLY A 302 8.25 15.99 -17.35
CA GLY A 302 7.00 15.32 -17.71
C GLY A 302 6.15 14.85 -16.52
N SER A 303 6.64 15.01 -15.27
CA SER A 303 5.93 14.62 -14.05
C SER A 303 4.49 15.15 -13.96
N LEU A 304 4.28 16.42 -14.30
CA LEU A 304 2.95 17.04 -14.26
C LEU A 304 1.98 16.43 -15.27
N PHE A 305 2.49 16.03 -16.43
CA PHE A 305 1.67 15.41 -17.46
C PHE A 305 1.22 14.01 -17.01
N THR A 306 2.14 13.23 -16.43
CA THR A 306 1.84 11.94 -15.80
C THR A 306 0.77 12.10 -14.71
N ALA A 307 0.98 13.07 -13.81
CA ALA A 307 0.04 13.36 -12.74
C ALA A 307 -1.34 13.75 -13.30
N LEU A 308 -1.40 14.59 -14.34
CA LEU A 308 -2.65 15.01 -14.98
C LEU A 308 -3.45 13.83 -15.51
N ILE A 309 -2.82 12.91 -16.25
CA ILE A 309 -3.52 11.74 -16.82
C ILE A 309 -4.04 10.84 -15.71
N LEU A 310 -3.17 10.45 -14.76
CA LEU A 310 -3.54 9.54 -13.69
C LEU A 310 -4.65 10.13 -12.81
N PHE A 311 -4.58 11.43 -12.50
CA PHE A 311 -5.60 12.11 -11.72
C PHE A 311 -6.88 12.36 -12.48
N GLY A 312 -6.80 12.64 -13.78
CA GLY A 312 -7.97 12.73 -14.65
C GLY A 312 -8.74 11.41 -14.63
N VAL A 313 -8.06 10.29 -14.89
CA VAL A 313 -8.65 8.96 -14.85
C VAL A 313 -9.23 8.65 -13.46
N ALA A 314 -8.49 8.95 -12.38
CA ALA A 314 -8.95 8.74 -11.02
C ALA A 314 -10.21 9.57 -10.70
N MET A 315 -10.22 10.86 -11.05
CA MET A 315 -11.36 11.76 -10.85
C MET A 315 -12.59 11.26 -11.63
N PHE A 316 -12.45 10.95 -12.92
CA PHE A 316 -13.54 10.43 -13.74
C PHE A 316 -14.06 9.09 -13.23
N SER A 317 -13.17 8.22 -12.75
CA SER A 317 -13.57 6.93 -12.15
C SER A 317 -14.40 7.15 -10.89
N ASN A 318 -13.98 8.05 -9.99
CA ASN A 318 -14.73 8.36 -8.76
C ASN A 318 -16.05 9.07 -9.04
N LEU A 319 -16.06 9.99 -10.01
CA LEU A 319 -17.28 10.67 -10.45
C LEU A 319 -18.28 9.68 -11.05
N SER A 320 -17.81 8.83 -11.98
CA SER A 320 -18.65 7.80 -12.61
C SER A 320 -19.22 6.85 -11.56
N PHE A 321 -18.39 6.38 -10.63
CA PHE A 321 -18.82 5.47 -9.57
C PHE A 321 -19.85 6.13 -8.64
N SER A 322 -19.64 7.40 -8.26
CA SER A 322 -20.61 8.13 -7.43
C SER A 322 -21.94 8.38 -8.13
N ILE A 323 -21.93 8.70 -9.42
CA ILE A 323 -23.15 8.89 -10.22
C ILE A 323 -23.91 7.56 -10.35
N LEU A 324 -23.18 6.46 -10.59
CA LEU A 324 -23.75 5.12 -10.74
C LEU A 324 -24.48 4.64 -9.49
N ILE A 325 -23.91 4.90 -8.31
CA ILE A 325 -24.43 4.36 -7.04
C ILE A 325 -25.68 5.10 -6.57
N ARG A 326 -25.92 6.35 -7.02
CA ARG A 326 -27.07 7.18 -6.64
C ARG A 326 -27.37 7.26 -5.13
N GLN A 327 -26.36 7.04 -4.27
CA GLN A 327 -26.50 7.19 -2.82
C GLN A 327 -25.93 8.52 -2.37
N ALA A 328 -26.71 9.27 -1.60
CA ALA A 328 -26.37 10.63 -1.15
C ALA A 328 -25.05 10.71 -0.34
N GLY A 329 -24.63 9.63 0.33
CA GLY A 329 -23.37 9.58 1.07
C GLY A 329 -22.13 9.31 0.22
N PHE A 330 -22.29 8.82 -1.01
CA PHE A 330 -21.18 8.32 -1.80
C PHE A 330 -20.31 9.45 -2.39
N SER A 331 -20.90 10.61 -2.67
CA SER A 331 -20.16 11.80 -3.13
C SER A 331 -19.12 12.27 -2.10
N ARG A 332 -19.47 12.22 -0.80
CA ARG A 332 -18.53 12.51 0.31
C ARG A 332 -17.39 11.50 0.35
N VAL A 333 -17.67 10.22 0.11
CA VAL A 333 -16.65 9.15 0.05
C VAL A 333 -15.75 9.31 -1.17
N ALA A 334 -16.29 9.68 -2.33
CA ALA A 334 -15.53 9.93 -3.55
C ALA A 334 -14.53 11.09 -3.37
N ALA A 335 -14.97 12.20 -2.77
CA ALA A 335 -14.12 13.33 -2.45
C ALA A 335 -13.02 12.96 -1.44
N LEU A 336 -13.36 12.20 -0.40
CA LEU A 336 -12.40 11.72 0.60
C LEU A 336 -11.39 10.75 -0.01
N THR A 337 -11.84 9.79 -0.82
CA THR A 337 -11.00 8.84 -1.54
C THR A 337 -9.99 9.59 -2.40
N PHE A 338 -10.45 10.67 -3.05
CA PHE A 338 -9.59 11.48 -3.88
C PHE A 338 -8.47 12.18 -3.10
N THR A 339 -8.85 12.83 -2.00
CA THR A 339 -7.90 13.52 -1.13
C THR A 339 -6.94 12.55 -0.44
N VAL A 340 -7.43 11.40 0.03
CA VAL A 340 -6.67 10.48 0.87
C VAL A 340 -5.81 9.51 0.07
N LEU A 341 -6.30 8.98 -1.06
CA LEU A 341 -5.61 7.96 -1.83
C LEU A 341 -4.83 8.50 -3.03
N TYR A 342 -5.40 9.42 -3.82
CA TYR A 342 -4.71 9.87 -5.03
C TYR A 342 -3.69 10.95 -4.73
N SER A 343 -4.03 11.97 -3.92
CA SER A 343 -3.13 13.12 -3.65
C SER A 343 -1.70 12.74 -3.23
N PRO A 344 -1.48 11.72 -2.38
CA PRO A 344 -0.12 11.26 -2.03
C PRO A 344 0.71 10.70 -3.20
N LEU A 345 0.08 10.28 -4.30
CA LEU A 345 0.77 9.69 -5.45
C LEU A 345 1.52 10.72 -6.29
N ILE A 346 1.14 12.00 -6.24
CA ILE A 346 1.80 13.08 -6.99
C ILE A 346 3.28 13.24 -6.59
N PRO A 347 3.61 13.45 -5.31
CA PRO A 347 5.01 13.60 -4.92
C PRO A 347 5.80 12.30 -5.11
N SER A 348 5.15 11.12 -5.10
CA SER A 348 5.78 9.85 -5.51
C SER A 348 6.24 9.89 -6.96
N ILE A 349 5.40 10.34 -7.91
CA ILE A 349 5.78 10.50 -9.32
C ILE A 349 6.99 11.45 -9.43
N PHE A 350 6.97 12.57 -8.70
CA PHE A 350 8.04 13.56 -8.73
C PHE A 350 9.38 12.96 -8.27
N SER A 351 9.35 12.14 -7.23
CA SER A 351 10.52 11.47 -6.67
C SER A 351 11.09 10.39 -7.59
N ILE A 352 10.23 9.61 -8.24
CA ILE A 352 10.68 8.60 -9.21
C ILE A 352 11.37 9.29 -10.40
N ASN A 353 10.74 10.33 -10.96
CA ASN A 353 11.32 11.12 -12.05
C ASN A 353 12.61 11.85 -11.65
N TRP A 354 12.65 12.39 -10.43
CA TRP A 354 13.87 13.01 -9.89
C TRP A 354 15.04 12.03 -9.84
N GLY A 355 14.77 10.80 -9.39
CA GLY A 355 15.75 9.73 -9.30
C GLY A 355 16.42 9.43 -10.64
N ILE A 356 15.63 9.43 -11.72
CA ILE A 356 16.11 9.12 -13.07
C ILE A 356 16.81 10.32 -13.70
N VAL A 357 16.22 11.51 -13.62
CA VAL A 357 16.65 12.66 -14.44
C VAL A 357 17.75 13.49 -13.78
N GLU A 358 17.68 13.70 -12.46
CA GLU A 358 18.47 14.76 -11.81
C GLU A 358 19.47 14.22 -10.80
N ARG A 359 19.18 13.07 -10.16
CA ARG A 359 19.96 12.54 -9.04
C ARG A 359 21.46 12.42 -9.32
N GLU A 360 21.84 11.91 -10.49
CA GLU A 360 23.25 11.70 -10.85
C GLU A 360 23.99 13.01 -11.13
N SER A 361 23.28 14.10 -11.41
CA SER A 361 23.84 15.41 -11.73
C SER A 361 24.07 16.32 -10.49
N LEU A 362 23.71 15.84 -9.30
CA LEU A 362 23.76 16.61 -8.04
C LEU A 362 25.17 16.85 -7.51
N TRP A 363 26.21 16.29 -8.14
CA TRP A 363 27.59 16.48 -7.72
C TRP A 363 27.98 17.97 -7.67
N THR A 364 27.47 18.80 -8.59
CA THR A 364 27.71 20.26 -8.59
C THR A 364 27.14 20.94 -7.34
N ILE A 365 25.96 20.50 -6.90
CA ILE A 365 25.29 20.98 -5.69
C ILE A 365 26.00 20.47 -4.44
N ALA A 366 26.49 19.23 -4.48
CA ALA A 366 27.22 18.59 -3.39
C ALA A 366 28.51 19.31 -3.00
N VAL A 367 29.19 19.95 -3.97
CA VAL A 367 30.42 20.71 -3.73
C VAL A 367 30.14 22.09 -3.10
N SER A 368 28.89 22.56 -3.13
CA SER A 368 28.52 23.87 -2.55
C SER A 368 28.16 23.80 -1.06
N GLU A 369 28.48 24.86 -0.31
CA GLU A 369 28.27 24.90 1.14
C GLU A 369 26.78 24.78 1.54
N ASP A 370 26.47 23.72 2.28
CA ASP A 370 25.10 23.31 2.66
C ASP A 370 24.16 23.15 1.44
N GLY A 371 24.72 22.97 0.25
CA GLY A 371 24.01 22.93 -1.03
C GLY A 371 22.94 21.86 -1.07
N LEU A 372 23.29 20.64 -0.68
CA LEU A 372 22.37 19.51 -0.68
C LEU A 372 21.21 19.70 0.31
N LYS A 373 21.46 20.33 1.47
CA LYS A 373 20.37 20.61 2.42
C LYS A 373 19.45 21.69 1.89
N LYS A 374 19.99 22.75 1.28
CA LYS A 374 19.20 23.79 0.60
C LYS A 374 18.39 23.21 -0.56
N TYR A 375 18.99 22.30 -1.33
CA TYR A 375 18.32 21.58 -2.41
C TYR A 375 17.18 20.71 -1.89
N ALA A 376 17.41 19.88 -0.87
CA ALA A 376 16.40 19.04 -0.27
C ALA A 376 15.25 19.85 0.37
N LYS A 377 15.56 20.98 1.04
CA LYS A 377 14.53 21.92 1.50
C LYS A 377 13.71 22.48 0.32
N GLY A 378 14.39 22.87 -0.75
CA GLY A 378 13.74 23.39 -1.96
C GLY A 378 12.84 22.35 -2.62
N MET A 379 13.27 21.11 -2.65
CA MET A 379 12.54 19.94 -3.14
C MET A 379 11.27 19.69 -2.31
N ILE A 380 11.36 19.69 -0.97
CA ILE A 380 10.17 19.55 -0.09
C ILE A 380 9.13 20.62 -0.39
N ILE A 381 9.55 21.89 -0.48
CA ILE A 381 8.64 23.02 -0.74
C ILE A 381 8.02 22.91 -2.13
N ALA A 382 8.82 22.62 -3.16
CA ALA A 382 8.34 22.50 -4.53
C ALA A 382 7.34 21.34 -4.69
N TYR A 383 7.60 20.20 -4.04
CA TYR A 383 6.73 19.03 -4.06
C TYR A 383 5.40 19.36 -3.38
N PHE A 384 5.46 19.98 -2.20
CA PHE A 384 4.28 20.38 -1.46
C PHE A 384 3.43 21.40 -2.23
N MET A 385 4.02 22.49 -2.70
CA MET A 385 3.30 23.53 -3.44
C MET A 385 2.62 22.97 -4.69
N THR A 386 3.34 22.18 -5.47
CA THR A 386 2.82 21.62 -6.71
C THR A 386 1.68 20.63 -6.42
N THR A 387 1.90 19.73 -5.47
CA THR A 387 0.90 18.73 -5.07
C THR A 387 -0.35 19.39 -4.53
N LEU A 388 -0.22 20.37 -3.63
CA LEU A 388 -1.36 21.07 -3.06
C LEU A 388 -2.20 21.78 -4.12
N VAL A 389 -1.56 22.52 -5.04
CA VAL A 389 -2.26 23.21 -6.13
C VAL A 389 -3.00 22.20 -7.01
N PHE A 390 -2.33 21.12 -7.42
CA PHE A 390 -2.93 20.13 -8.30
C PHE A 390 -4.10 19.41 -7.63
N SER A 391 -3.92 18.92 -6.40
CA SER A 391 -4.98 18.25 -5.66
C SER A 391 -6.14 19.19 -5.35
N ALA A 392 -5.91 20.48 -5.06
CA ALA A 392 -6.96 21.45 -4.83
C ALA A 392 -7.81 21.71 -6.08
N VAL A 393 -7.18 21.83 -7.26
CA VAL A 393 -7.88 22.03 -8.54
C VAL A 393 -8.79 20.85 -8.85
N PHE A 394 -8.27 19.62 -8.75
CA PHE A 394 -9.08 18.43 -9.00
C PHE A 394 -10.15 18.18 -7.94
N TYR A 395 -9.85 18.45 -6.67
CA TYR A 395 -10.84 18.41 -5.61
C TYR A 395 -11.98 19.39 -5.86
N PHE A 396 -11.67 20.61 -6.34
CA PHE A 396 -12.67 21.59 -6.73
C PHE A 396 -13.55 21.10 -7.88
N PHE A 397 -12.96 20.58 -8.95
CA PHE A 397 -13.73 20.02 -10.06
C PHE A 397 -14.62 18.86 -9.61
N LEU A 398 -14.07 17.92 -8.84
CA LEU A 398 -14.82 16.78 -8.32
C LEU A 398 -16.05 17.25 -7.51
N ASN A 399 -15.89 18.23 -6.61
CA ASN A 399 -17.01 18.78 -5.84
C ASN A 399 -18.01 19.55 -6.71
N ALA A 400 -17.53 20.31 -7.70
CA ALA A 400 -18.40 21.06 -8.61
C ALA A 400 -19.31 20.13 -9.43
N PHE A 401 -18.80 18.97 -9.85
CA PHE A 401 -19.57 17.97 -10.61
C PHE A 401 -20.48 17.08 -9.74
N LEU A 402 -20.15 16.89 -8.45
CA LEU A 402 -20.92 16.02 -7.55
C LEU A 402 -22.17 16.66 -6.92
N ALA A 403 -22.52 17.90 -7.31
CA ALA A 403 -23.76 18.62 -6.97
C ALA A 403 -24.37 18.21 -5.61
N GLY A 404 -23.80 18.69 -4.49
CA GLY A 404 -24.38 18.45 -3.16
C GLY A 404 -23.41 18.31 -1.99
N THR A 405 -22.09 18.36 -2.21
CA THR A 405 -21.10 18.33 -1.12
C THR A 405 -20.59 19.74 -0.80
N PRO A 406 -20.90 20.31 0.38
CA PRO A 406 -20.32 21.58 0.78
C PRO A 406 -18.81 21.43 0.99
N PHE A 407 -18.05 22.46 0.64
CA PHE A 407 -16.63 22.55 0.97
C PHE A 407 -16.46 22.58 2.49
N MET A 408 -16.03 21.46 3.07
CA MET A 408 -15.72 21.39 4.50
C MET A 408 -14.33 21.97 4.78
N VAL A 409 -14.24 22.77 5.85
CA VAL A 409 -12.95 23.29 6.34
C VAL A 409 -12.01 22.13 6.69
N ILE A 410 -12.54 21.05 7.29
CA ILE A 410 -11.76 19.85 7.60
C ILE A 410 -11.20 19.17 6.35
N ASP A 411 -11.92 19.18 5.21
CA ASP A 411 -11.39 18.62 3.95
C ASP A 411 -10.20 19.43 3.42
N THR A 412 -10.19 20.74 3.67
CA THR A 412 -9.05 21.60 3.32
C THR A 412 -7.84 21.31 4.22
N ILE A 413 -8.06 21.14 5.53
CA ILE A 413 -6.99 20.75 6.48
C ILE A 413 -6.47 19.35 6.13
N MET A 414 -7.36 18.43 5.74
CA MET A 414 -7.00 17.09 5.30
C MET A 414 -6.10 17.15 4.07
N LEU A 415 -6.56 17.83 3.01
CA LEU A 415 -5.81 18.02 1.78
C LEU A 415 -4.43 18.63 2.06
N PHE A 416 -4.37 19.66 2.89
CA PHE A 416 -3.11 20.29 3.30
C PHE A 416 -2.19 19.30 4.02
N SER A 417 -2.69 18.61 5.05
CA SER A 417 -1.88 17.67 5.86
C SER A 417 -1.35 16.50 5.04
N ILE A 418 -2.21 15.90 4.19
CA ILE A 418 -1.85 14.75 3.36
C ILE A 418 -0.80 15.14 2.33
N THR A 419 -1.01 16.25 1.62
CA THR A 419 -0.06 16.71 0.59
C THR A 419 1.29 17.12 1.20
N LEU A 420 1.28 17.70 2.41
CA LEU A 420 2.48 18.05 3.16
C LEU A 420 3.26 16.82 3.61
N PHE A 421 2.60 15.86 4.28
CA PHE A 421 3.25 14.64 4.76
C PHE A 421 3.74 13.76 3.60
N ALA A 422 2.96 13.58 2.55
CA ALA A 422 3.35 12.82 1.37
C ALA A 422 4.57 13.42 0.67
N SER A 423 4.64 14.75 0.58
CA SER A 423 5.79 15.45 -0.01
C SER A 423 7.07 15.23 0.78
N ILE A 424 7.01 15.36 2.11
CA ILE A 424 8.18 15.15 2.97
C ILE A 424 8.62 13.68 2.94
N LEU A 425 7.67 12.74 3.02
CA LEU A 425 7.95 11.30 2.95
C LEU A 425 8.55 10.89 1.60
N SER A 426 8.07 11.46 0.49
CA SER A 426 8.63 11.22 -0.85
C SER A 426 10.08 11.66 -0.93
N VAL A 427 10.40 12.83 -0.36
CA VAL A 427 11.79 13.29 -0.24
C VAL A 427 12.60 12.36 0.67
N ILE A 428 12.09 11.94 1.83
CA ILE A 428 12.79 10.98 2.71
C ILE A 428 13.16 9.71 1.96
N VAL A 429 12.22 9.11 1.21
CA VAL A 429 12.50 7.91 0.41
C VAL A 429 13.57 8.20 -0.64
N SER A 430 13.50 9.37 -1.29
CA SER A 430 14.47 9.78 -2.30
C SER A 430 15.89 9.92 -1.76
N LEU A 431 16.03 10.45 -0.53
CA LEU A 431 17.33 10.67 0.12
C LEU A 431 17.91 9.40 0.77
N THR A 432 17.09 8.38 1.04
CA THR A 432 17.50 7.18 1.78
C THR A 432 17.74 5.95 0.91
N ARG A 433 17.23 5.95 -0.33
CA ARG A 433 17.42 4.85 -1.28
C ARG A 433 18.74 4.99 -2.01
N ASP A 434 19.50 3.91 -2.13
CA ASP A 434 20.82 3.93 -2.78
C ASP A 434 20.77 4.06 -4.29
N LYS A 435 19.76 3.44 -4.92
CA LYS A 435 19.57 3.47 -6.37
C LYS A 435 18.24 4.11 -6.73
N PRO A 436 18.21 4.95 -7.78
CA PRO A 436 16.94 5.41 -8.32
C PRO A 436 16.10 4.22 -8.78
N SER A 437 14.80 4.41 -8.83
CA SER A 437 13.85 3.40 -9.29
C SER A 437 13.02 4.01 -10.42
N ASN A 438 12.68 3.20 -11.40
CA ASN A 438 11.92 3.62 -12.57
C ASN A 438 10.43 3.34 -12.34
N ALA A 439 9.51 4.04 -13.00
CA ALA A 439 8.06 3.97 -12.73
C ALA A 439 7.50 2.54 -12.61
N LEU A 440 7.99 1.65 -13.47
CA LEU A 440 7.55 0.26 -13.55
C LEU A 440 8.53 -0.73 -12.91
N SER A 441 9.54 -0.26 -12.15
CA SER A 441 10.45 -1.14 -11.43
C SER A 441 9.89 -1.53 -10.06
N LEU A 442 10.32 -2.69 -9.58
CA LEU A 442 9.92 -3.20 -8.25
C LEU A 442 10.32 -2.24 -7.12
N GLY A 443 11.38 -1.46 -7.30
CA GLY A 443 11.82 -0.46 -6.33
C GLY A 443 10.89 0.76 -6.25
N ALA A 444 10.17 1.11 -7.33
CA ALA A 444 9.25 2.25 -7.34
C ALA A 444 8.04 2.04 -6.42
N LEU A 445 7.69 0.80 -6.10
CA LEU A 445 6.66 0.50 -5.11
C LEU A 445 6.96 1.16 -3.76
N LEU A 446 8.22 1.24 -3.33
CA LEU A 446 8.59 1.93 -2.10
C LEU A 446 8.37 3.45 -2.19
N TYR A 447 8.61 4.03 -3.37
CA TYR A 447 8.35 5.45 -3.63
C TYR A 447 6.86 5.78 -3.64
N VAL A 448 5.98 4.78 -3.83
CA VAL A 448 4.52 4.95 -3.79
C VAL A 448 3.96 4.62 -2.40
N LEU A 449 4.27 3.44 -1.87
CA LEU A 449 3.67 2.92 -0.65
C LEU A 449 4.03 3.76 0.58
N ILE A 450 5.28 4.22 0.70
CA ILE A 450 5.71 4.98 1.90
C ILE A 450 5.03 6.35 1.95
N PRO A 451 5.04 7.19 0.89
CA PRO A 451 4.30 8.45 0.91
C PRO A 451 2.80 8.27 1.05
N LEU A 452 2.21 7.27 0.38
CA LEU A 452 0.78 6.98 0.45
C LEU A 452 0.35 6.63 1.87
N PHE A 453 0.82 5.49 2.40
CA PHE A 453 0.37 5.01 3.71
C PHE A 453 0.92 5.84 4.85
N GLY A 454 2.14 6.36 4.72
CA GLY A 454 2.71 7.26 5.72
C GLY A 454 1.91 8.55 5.83
N ALA A 455 1.51 9.18 4.72
CA ALA A 455 0.68 10.39 4.78
C ALA A 455 -0.71 10.09 5.36
N ILE A 456 -1.35 8.99 4.95
CA ILE A 456 -2.65 8.56 5.50
C ILE A 456 -2.55 8.35 7.01
N PHE A 457 -1.54 7.60 7.47
CA PHE A 457 -1.31 7.32 8.89
C PHE A 457 -1.07 8.61 9.68
N LEU A 458 -0.24 9.52 9.15
CA LEU A 458 0.02 10.80 9.78
C LEU A 458 -1.20 11.73 9.73
N SER A 459 -2.07 11.63 8.75
CA SER A 459 -3.30 12.43 8.70
C SER A 459 -4.48 11.81 9.46
N MET A 460 -4.28 10.67 10.15
CA MET A 460 -5.33 10.00 10.92
C MET A 460 -6.09 10.90 11.91
N PRO A 461 -5.44 11.81 12.68
CA PRO A 461 -6.17 12.75 13.53
C PRO A 461 -7.21 13.59 12.77
N VAL A 462 -6.83 14.10 11.60
CA VAL A 462 -7.72 14.88 10.73
C VAL A 462 -8.81 13.97 10.13
N LEU A 463 -8.47 12.72 9.80
CA LEU A 463 -9.40 11.73 9.25
C LEU A 463 -10.48 11.34 10.24
N MET A 464 -10.10 11.14 11.49
CA MET A 464 -11.04 10.81 12.57
C MET A 464 -12.03 11.96 12.80
N VAL A 465 -11.56 13.21 12.84
CA VAL A 465 -12.45 14.39 12.91
C VAL A 465 -13.37 14.45 11.70
N ARG A 466 -12.84 14.16 10.51
CA ARG A 466 -13.60 14.20 9.27
C ARG A 466 -14.70 13.14 9.20
N THR A 467 -14.53 12.01 9.89
CA THR A 467 -15.52 10.93 9.92
C THR A 467 -16.72 11.20 10.82
N ASP A 468 -16.63 12.09 11.82
CA ASP A 468 -17.80 12.53 12.57
C ASP A 468 -18.50 13.67 11.81
N ILE A 469 -19.66 13.34 11.22
CA ILE A 469 -20.44 14.27 10.38
C ILE A 469 -20.81 15.55 11.13
N ARG A 470 -21.10 15.47 12.45
CA ARG A 470 -21.53 16.64 13.24
C ARG A 470 -20.41 17.66 13.39
N ILE A 471 -19.19 17.17 13.60
CA ILE A 471 -18.00 18.01 13.76
C ILE A 471 -17.47 18.45 12.40
N ALA A 472 -17.52 17.59 11.39
CA ALA A 472 -17.00 17.89 10.06
C ALA A 472 -17.75 19.03 9.35
N ASP A 473 -19.08 19.11 9.52
CA ASP A 473 -19.92 20.12 8.87
C ASP A 473 -19.78 21.51 9.53
N ALA A 474 -19.47 21.58 10.84
CA ALA A 474 -19.25 22.82 11.58
C ALA A 474 -18.19 22.66 12.69
N PRO A 475 -16.89 22.58 12.33
CA PRO A 475 -15.85 22.30 13.30
C PRO A 475 -15.63 23.50 14.25
N PRO A 476 -15.60 23.28 15.58
CA PRO A 476 -15.18 24.29 16.55
C PRO A 476 -13.80 24.86 16.23
N LEU A 477 -13.59 26.14 16.55
CA LEU A 477 -12.34 26.85 16.24
C LEU A 477 -11.13 26.18 16.88
N GLU A 478 -11.29 25.64 18.09
CA GLU A 478 -10.24 24.97 18.84
C GLU A 478 -9.79 23.69 18.13
N ILE A 479 -10.71 22.92 17.54
CA ILE A 479 -10.38 21.73 16.73
C ILE A 479 -9.57 22.14 15.50
N ILE A 480 -10.01 23.18 14.80
CA ILE A 480 -9.30 23.71 13.62
C ILE A 480 -7.86 24.08 13.99
N VAL A 481 -7.67 24.86 15.07
CA VAL A 481 -6.36 25.31 15.53
C VAL A 481 -5.47 24.12 15.91
N VAL A 482 -6.01 23.14 16.64
CA VAL A 482 -5.28 21.95 17.07
C VAL A 482 -4.83 21.10 15.89
N LEU A 483 -5.69 20.88 14.90
CA LEU A 483 -5.35 20.11 13.71
C LEU A 483 -4.30 20.81 12.83
N ILE A 484 -4.36 22.15 12.72
CA ILE A 484 -3.36 22.93 11.98
C ILE A 484 -2.00 22.87 12.69
N LEU A 485 -1.98 23.10 14.02
CA LEU A 485 -0.77 23.02 14.82
C LEU A 485 -0.16 21.62 14.77
N TYR A 486 -0.99 20.59 14.84
CA TYR A 486 -0.59 19.20 14.66
C TYR A 486 0.12 18.98 13.33
N ALA A 487 -0.53 19.35 12.21
CA ALA A 487 0.02 19.14 10.89
C ALA A 487 1.37 19.86 10.73
N PHE A 488 1.46 21.10 11.23
CA PHE A 488 2.66 21.90 11.15
C PHE A 488 3.82 21.33 12.00
N LEU A 489 3.58 20.99 13.27
CA LEU A 489 4.61 20.45 14.17
C LEU A 489 5.14 19.11 13.66
N THR A 490 4.24 18.22 13.22
CA THR A 490 4.60 16.93 12.65
C THR A 490 5.42 17.09 11.38
N ALA A 491 5.02 18.00 10.48
CA ALA A 491 5.77 18.31 9.27
C ALA A 491 7.16 18.90 9.56
N LEU A 492 7.29 19.74 10.59
CA LEU A 492 8.57 20.32 10.99
C LEU A 492 9.53 19.24 11.51
N LEU A 493 9.05 18.27 12.28
CA LEU A 493 9.83 17.13 12.76
C LEU A 493 10.25 16.21 11.61
N LEU A 494 9.32 15.86 10.72
CA LEU A 494 9.61 15.05 9.55
C LEU A 494 10.60 15.74 8.61
N SER A 495 10.47 17.06 8.43
CA SER A 495 11.41 17.85 7.62
C SER A 495 12.80 17.85 8.24
N LYS A 496 12.94 18.02 9.57
CA LYS A 496 14.23 17.89 10.25
C LYS A 496 14.83 16.51 10.06
N TYR A 497 14.01 15.46 10.13
CA TYR A 497 14.45 14.10 9.87
C TYR A 497 14.93 13.92 8.42
N ALA A 498 14.15 14.38 7.43
CA ALA A 498 14.54 14.34 6.02
C ALA A 498 15.90 15.01 5.79
N LEU A 499 16.10 16.19 6.37
CA LEU A 499 17.35 16.95 6.24
C LEU A 499 18.54 16.28 6.94
N SER A 500 18.30 15.50 7.99
CA SER A 500 19.35 14.67 8.62
C SER A 500 19.84 13.53 7.74
N LYS A 501 19.07 13.14 6.71
CA LYS A 501 19.39 12.05 5.78
C LYS A 501 20.06 12.52 4.50
N VAL A 502 20.23 13.83 4.30
CA VAL A 502 20.85 14.38 3.09
C VAL A 502 22.25 13.85 2.83
N ASN A 503 23.06 13.67 3.88
CA ASN A 503 24.43 13.16 3.73
C ASN A 503 24.47 11.67 3.37
N ALA A 504 23.41 10.91 3.66
CA ALA A 504 23.33 9.48 3.33
C ALA A 504 23.36 9.21 1.82
N LEU A 505 23.08 10.21 0.98
CA LEU A 505 23.20 10.13 -0.48
C LEU A 505 24.64 9.96 -0.96
N PHE A 506 25.64 10.44 -0.21
CA PHE A 506 27.04 10.53 -0.67
C PHE A 506 28.09 9.94 0.30
N ASP A 507 27.75 9.71 1.58
CA ASP A 507 28.70 9.21 2.60
C ASP A 507 29.00 7.69 2.52
N LYS A 508 28.47 6.96 1.54
CA LYS A 508 28.73 5.52 1.40
C LYS A 508 30.07 5.27 0.70
N THR A 509 31.14 5.22 1.48
CA THR A 509 32.43 4.68 1.01
C THR A 509 32.31 3.18 0.72
N VAL A 510 33.06 2.71 -0.29
CA VAL A 510 33.13 1.31 -0.78
C VAL A 510 33.40 0.27 0.33
N ALA A 511 33.84 0.70 1.52
CA ALA A 511 34.08 -0.16 2.68
C ALA A 511 32.81 -0.72 3.35
N GLU A 512 31.63 -0.11 3.16
CA GLU A 512 30.38 -0.59 3.77
C GLU A 512 29.79 -1.83 3.07
N GLU A 513 30.21 -2.16 1.84
CA GLU A 513 29.72 -3.35 1.11
C GLU A 513 30.28 -4.69 1.64
N MET A 514 31.31 -4.67 2.51
CA MET A 514 31.97 -5.89 3.01
C MET A 514 31.61 -6.28 4.47
N ILE A 515 30.77 -5.52 5.17
CA ILE A 515 30.42 -5.83 6.57
C ILE A 515 29.00 -6.44 6.63
N PRO A 516 28.80 -7.61 7.27
CA PRO A 516 27.46 -8.15 7.46
C PRO A 516 26.59 -7.17 8.26
N GLU A 517 25.44 -6.80 7.70
CA GLU A 517 24.40 -5.93 8.30
C GLU A 517 24.08 -6.35 9.74
N THR A 518 24.79 -5.80 10.73
CA THR A 518 24.51 -6.03 12.15
C THR A 518 24.70 -4.81 13.03
N SER A 519 25.06 -3.64 12.47
CA SER A 519 25.14 -2.39 13.22
C SER A 519 24.44 -1.26 12.46
N PHE A 520 23.46 -0.64 13.11
CA PHE A 520 22.96 0.67 12.70
C PHE A 520 23.85 1.76 13.33
N PRO A 521 24.28 2.78 12.58
CA PRO A 521 25.04 3.89 13.13
C PRO A 521 24.16 4.76 14.06
N ILE A 522 24.83 5.57 14.89
CA ILE A 522 24.34 6.55 15.89
C ILE A 522 23.09 7.37 15.46
N SER A 523 22.76 7.42 14.17
CA SER A 523 21.55 8.02 13.57
C SER A 523 20.20 7.41 14.00
N PHE A 524 20.15 6.23 14.61
CA PHE A 524 18.88 5.56 15.00
C PHE A 524 18.33 6.01 16.37
N GLN A 525 19.18 6.59 17.23
CA GLN A 525 18.75 7.30 18.45
C GLN A 525 17.79 8.44 18.11
N ASN A 526 18.01 9.09 16.98
CA ASN A 526 17.11 10.11 16.44
C ASN A 526 15.84 9.49 15.86
N ILE A 527 15.85 8.26 15.34
CA ILE A 527 14.67 7.61 14.73
C ILE A 527 13.64 7.18 15.79
N LEU A 528 14.08 6.55 16.88
CA LEU A 528 13.18 6.18 17.99
C LEU A 528 12.61 7.40 18.71
N LEU A 529 13.42 8.44 18.90
CA LEU A 529 12.98 9.72 19.42
C LEU A 529 12.03 10.41 18.45
N ASN A 530 12.33 10.40 17.15
CA ASN A 530 11.43 10.97 16.15
C ASN A 530 10.14 10.16 16.06
N PHE A 531 10.16 8.83 16.22
CA PHE A 531 8.97 7.98 16.21
C PHE A 531 8.12 8.16 17.47
N SER A 532 8.73 8.27 18.66
CA SER A 532 7.98 8.56 19.88
C SER A 532 7.43 10.00 19.87
N ILE A 533 8.21 10.97 19.40
CA ILE A 533 7.71 12.34 19.19
C ILE A 533 6.61 12.35 18.12
N LEU A 534 6.73 11.57 17.05
CA LEU A 534 5.72 11.44 15.98
C LEU A 534 4.42 10.81 16.50
N LEU A 535 4.54 9.74 17.27
CA LEU A 535 3.41 9.06 17.89
C LEU A 535 2.71 9.96 18.92
N SER A 536 3.49 10.67 19.74
CA SER A 536 2.95 11.67 20.66
C SER A 536 2.40 12.89 19.93
N SER A 537 2.99 13.30 18.81
CA SER A 537 2.47 14.40 18.01
C SER A 537 1.17 14.01 17.34
N ILE A 538 0.93 12.74 17.00
CA ILE A 538 -0.38 12.23 16.51
C ILE A 538 -1.42 12.18 17.64
N LEU A 539 -1.05 11.61 18.80
CA LEU A 539 -2.01 11.22 19.83
C LEU A 539 -2.40 12.36 20.79
N ILE A 540 -1.54 13.36 21.01
CA ILE A 540 -1.84 14.53 21.86
C ILE A 540 -2.89 15.46 21.19
N PRO A 541 -2.81 15.75 19.88
CA PRO A 541 -3.88 16.47 19.20
C PRO A 541 -5.17 15.68 19.09
N LEU A 542 -5.11 14.37 18.88
CA LEU A 542 -6.29 13.49 18.99
C LEU A 542 -6.98 13.64 20.35
N SER A 543 -6.20 13.70 21.42
CA SER A 543 -6.75 13.88 22.75
C SER A 543 -7.29 15.29 23.02
N ILE A 544 -6.67 16.33 22.49
CA ILE A 544 -7.19 17.70 22.60
C ILE A 544 -8.48 17.88 21.78
N VAL A 545 -8.52 17.38 20.54
CA VAL A 545 -9.73 17.34 19.70
C VAL A 545 -10.87 16.70 20.48
N GLY A 546 -10.57 15.56 21.10
CA GLY A 546 -11.46 14.89 21.99
C GLY A 546 -12.02 15.70 23.15
N CYS A 547 -11.15 16.36 23.91
CA CYS A 547 -11.52 17.25 25.01
C CYS A 547 -12.43 18.41 24.55
N VAL A 548 -12.26 18.92 23.33
CA VAL A 548 -13.02 20.05 22.78
C VAL A 548 -14.42 19.64 22.30
N THR A 549 -14.61 18.40 21.86
CA THR A 549 -15.87 17.93 21.25
C THR A 549 -17.04 17.67 22.22
N GLU A 550 -16.93 18.05 23.49
CA GLU A 550 -17.89 17.72 24.58
C GLU A 550 -18.18 16.21 24.78
N ILE A 551 -17.49 15.32 24.04
CA ILE A 551 -17.53 13.89 24.26
C ILE A 551 -16.61 13.58 25.45
N ASN A 552 -17.19 13.60 26.67
CA ASN A 552 -16.60 13.13 27.93
C ASN A 552 -15.09 13.44 28.10
N LEU A 553 -14.76 14.54 28.79
CA LEU A 553 -13.39 15.07 28.96
C LEU A 553 -12.39 14.05 29.56
N PHE A 554 -12.88 13.12 30.37
CA PHE A 554 -12.09 12.21 31.20
C PHE A 554 -11.26 11.17 30.39
N PRO A 555 -11.86 10.41 29.45
CA PRO A 555 -11.16 9.55 28.50
C PRO A 555 -9.95 10.20 27.80
N TRP A 556 -10.14 11.44 27.32
CA TRP A 556 -9.14 12.16 26.55
C TRP A 556 -7.99 12.70 27.40
N LEU A 557 -8.28 13.13 28.63
CA LEU A 557 -7.27 13.50 29.61
C LEU A 557 -6.37 12.31 29.95
N ILE A 558 -6.94 11.11 30.12
CA ILE A 558 -6.20 9.86 30.38
C ILE A 558 -5.29 9.51 29.19
N LEU A 559 -5.79 9.58 27.96
CA LEU A 559 -4.97 9.33 26.76
C LEU A 559 -3.80 10.33 26.67
N THR A 560 -4.06 11.61 26.96
CA THR A 560 -3.03 12.66 26.99
C THR A 560 -1.97 12.36 28.05
N VAL A 561 -2.36 11.94 29.25
CA VAL A 561 -1.46 11.61 30.36
C VAL A 561 -0.62 10.38 30.02
N ILE A 562 -1.24 9.29 29.52
CA ILE A 562 -0.52 8.08 29.12
C ILE A 562 0.50 8.41 28.02
N MET A 563 0.12 9.21 27.02
CA MET A 563 1.02 9.55 25.92
C MET A 563 2.10 10.56 26.32
N SER A 564 1.82 11.45 27.26
CA SER A 564 2.82 12.32 27.88
C SER A 564 3.82 11.52 28.72
N ILE A 565 3.36 10.45 29.39
CA ILE A 565 4.23 9.50 30.10
C ILE A 565 5.09 8.71 29.12
N VAL A 566 4.54 8.24 27.99
CA VAL A 566 5.31 7.56 26.92
C VAL A 566 6.37 8.51 26.34
N LEU A 567 6.00 9.76 26.06
CA LEU A 567 6.91 10.79 25.57
C LEU A 567 8.01 11.08 26.58
N ALA A 568 7.65 11.36 27.84
CA ALA A 568 8.59 11.63 28.93
C ALA A 568 9.52 10.43 29.19
N SER A 569 9.00 9.20 29.11
CA SER A 569 9.77 7.97 29.22
C SER A 569 10.76 7.85 28.07
N SER A 570 10.35 8.14 26.83
CA SER A 570 11.23 8.13 25.65
C SER A 570 12.34 9.20 25.72
N LEU A 571 12.02 10.39 26.24
CA LEU A 571 12.97 11.48 26.49
C LEU A 571 13.94 11.14 27.64
N SER A 572 13.45 10.45 28.68
CA SER A 572 14.26 9.95 29.79
C SER A 572 15.19 8.80 29.33
N MET A 573 14.72 7.94 28.41
CA MET A 573 15.55 6.92 27.77
C MET A 573 16.75 7.55 27.04
N ARG A 574 16.58 8.70 26.38
CA ARG A 574 17.71 9.43 25.76
C ARG A 574 18.81 9.75 26.77
N LYS A 575 18.46 10.16 28.00
CA LYS A 575 19.44 10.47 29.05
C LYS A 575 20.10 9.21 29.64
N ARG A 576 19.37 8.09 29.77
CA ARG A 576 19.92 6.83 30.30
C ARG A 576 20.78 6.07 29.31
N PHE A 577 20.38 6.00 28.03
CA PHE A 577 21.13 5.27 26.99
C PHE A 577 22.44 5.94 26.59
N VAL A 578 22.53 7.28 26.71
CA VAL A 578 23.82 8.00 26.55
C VAL A 578 24.84 7.60 27.63
N ASN A 579 24.38 7.01 28.74
CA ASN A 579 25.22 6.64 29.89
C ASN A 579 25.39 5.11 30.07
N MET A 580 24.91 4.28 29.13
CA MET A 580 25.09 2.81 29.22
C MET A 580 26.40 2.38 28.57
N ARG A 581 27.14 1.48 29.22
CA ARG A 581 28.36 0.86 28.68
C ARG A 581 27.97 -0.21 27.65
N GLU A 582 28.77 -0.38 26.60
CA GLU A 582 28.53 -1.34 25.51
C GLU A 582 28.31 -2.78 26.01
N GLU A 583 28.91 -3.16 27.13
CA GLU A 583 28.80 -4.50 27.73
C GLU A 583 27.36 -4.88 28.16
N ASP A 584 26.50 -3.91 28.47
CA ASP A 584 25.09 -4.14 28.83
C ASP A 584 24.18 -4.38 27.60
N LEU A 585 24.63 -4.02 26.38
CA LEU A 585 23.86 -4.22 25.14
C LEU A 585 23.92 -5.66 24.60
N PHE A 586 24.85 -6.49 25.10
CA PHE A 586 25.22 -7.75 24.44
C PHE A 586 24.90 -9.04 25.21
N SER A 587 24.26 -8.97 26.38
CA SER A 587 24.10 -10.14 27.28
C SER A 587 22.79 -10.95 27.14
N SER A 588 21.92 -10.67 26.16
CA SER A 588 20.75 -11.51 25.87
C SER A 588 20.89 -12.27 24.55
N ILE A 589 20.69 -13.59 24.59
CA ILE A 589 20.75 -14.55 23.47
C ILE A 589 20.27 -13.91 22.15
N ARG A 590 21.21 -13.59 21.25
CA ARG A 590 20.89 -13.09 19.90
C ARG A 590 20.12 -14.17 19.15
N VAL A 591 18.93 -13.82 18.67
CA VAL A 591 18.17 -14.69 17.77
C VAL A 591 18.75 -14.63 16.35
N PRO A 592 18.63 -15.69 15.54
CA PRO A 592 19.20 -15.74 14.19
C PRO A 592 18.43 -14.90 13.14
N TRP A 593 17.50 -14.04 13.55
CA TRP A 593 16.69 -13.19 12.66
C TRP A 593 16.68 -11.74 13.16
N GLY A 594 16.59 -10.79 12.24
CA GLY A 594 16.48 -9.35 12.54
C GLY A 594 15.18 -8.72 12.04
N PRO A 595 15.03 -7.39 12.16
CA PRO A 595 13.77 -6.68 11.87
C PRO A 595 13.24 -6.88 10.44
N SER A 596 14.12 -7.00 9.44
CA SER A 596 13.72 -7.23 8.05
C SER A 596 12.98 -8.57 7.87
N ARG A 597 13.39 -9.60 8.61
CA ARG A 597 12.71 -10.90 8.63
C ARG A 597 11.41 -10.83 9.40
N VAL A 598 11.38 -10.08 10.50
CA VAL A 598 10.16 -9.83 11.27
C VAL A 598 9.07 -9.24 10.38
N ILE A 599 9.36 -8.14 9.69
CA ILE A 599 8.40 -7.47 8.80
C ILE A 599 7.97 -8.39 7.66
N LEU A 600 8.92 -9.08 7.01
CA LEU A 600 8.63 -9.97 5.89
C LEU A 600 7.66 -11.09 6.29
N ILE A 601 7.91 -11.76 7.42
CA ILE A 601 7.06 -12.87 7.86
C ILE A 601 5.70 -12.38 8.32
N LEU A 602 5.62 -11.24 9.01
CA LEU A 602 4.34 -10.62 9.38
C LEU A 602 3.48 -10.31 8.16
N LEU A 603 4.08 -9.81 7.07
CA LEU A 603 3.36 -9.57 5.82
C LEU A 603 2.90 -10.87 5.16
N CYS A 604 3.77 -11.88 5.10
CA CYS A 604 3.37 -13.20 4.62
C CYS A 604 2.23 -13.79 5.46
N THR A 605 2.25 -13.59 6.78
CA THR A 605 1.19 -13.97 7.71
C THR A 605 -0.13 -13.31 7.35
N ILE A 606 -0.16 -11.97 7.20
CA ILE A 606 -1.39 -11.26 6.83
C ILE A 606 -1.91 -11.74 5.47
N ILE A 607 -1.04 -11.81 4.45
CA ILE A 607 -1.43 -12.24 3.10
C ILE A 607 -2.00 -13.66 3.11
N PHE A 608 -1.29 -14.58 3.76
CA PHE A 608 -1.68 -15.98 3.78
C PHE A 608 -2.97 -16.19 4.57
N GLN A 609 -3.11 -15.52 5.71
CA GLN A 609 -4.33 -15.56 6.52
C GLN A 609 -5.53 -15.01 5.74
N SER A 610 -5.43 -13.81 5.17
CA SER A 610 -6.52 -13.21 4.39
C SER A 610 -6.88 -14.05 3.16
N PHE A 611 -5.89 -14.63 2.48
CA PHE A 611 -6.14 -15.54 1.36
C PHE A 611 -6.87 -16.81 1.83
N LEU A 612 -6.44 -17.43 2.93
CA LEU A 612 -7.07 -18.65 3.42
C LEU A 612 -8.48 -18.39 3.96
N GLU A 613 -8.70 -17.31 4.69
CA GLU A 613 -10.03 -16.89 5.16
C GLU A 613 -10.97 -16.65 3.98
N LEU A 614 -10.49 -15.99 2.92
CA LEU A 614 -11.25 -15.81 1.68
C LEU A 614 -11.61 -17.15 1.04
N VAL A 615 -10.65 -18.06 0.89
CA VAL A 615 -10.90 -19.42 0.35
C VAL A 615 -11.89 -20.19 1.23
N ILE A 616 -11.75 -20.17 2.56
CA ILE A 616 -12.66 -20.85 3.49
C ILE A 616 -14.07 -20.26 3.40
N SER A 617 -14.20 -18.93 3.37
CA SER A 617 -15.50 -18.25 3.27
C SER A 617 -16.26 -18.64 1.99
N ILE A 618 -15.51 -18.99 0.94
CA ILE A 618 -16.03 -19.34 -0.38
C ILE A 618 -16.33 -20.84 -0.49
N VAL A 619 -15.39 -21.69 -0.08
CA VAL A 619 -15.48 -23.15 -0.26
C VAL A 619 -16.34 -23.79 0.84
N PHE A 620 -16.31 -23.25 2.05
CA PHE A 620 -17.00 -23.78 3.22
C PHE A 620 -17.80 -22.69 3.94
N PRO A 621 -18.82 -22.08 3.30
CA PRO A 621 -19.58 -20.98 3.88
C PRO A 621 -20.23 -21.37 5.23
N GLU A 622 -20.69 -22.60 5.38
CA GLU A 622 -21.24 -23.10 6.66
C GLU A 622 -20.19 -23.24 7.77
N ALA A 623 -18.95 -23.58 7.44
CA ALA A 623 -17.84 -23.68 8.41
C ALA A 623 -17.29 -22.31 8.79
N PHE A 624 -17.37 -21.33 7.89
CA PHE A 624 -17.08 -19.92 8.19
C PHE A 624 -18.13 -19.33 9.13
N LEU A 625 -19.40 -19.72 8.98
CA LEU A 625 -20.50 -19.28 9.85
C LEU A 625 -20.44 -19.90 11.26
N LYS A 626 -19.77 -21.05 11.44
CA LYS A 626 -19.47 -21.61 12.77
C LYS A 626 -18.21 -20.92 13.33
N SER A 627 -18.39 -20.02 14.30
CA SER A 627 -17.33 -19.14 14.81
C SER A 627 -16.09 -19.88 15.32
N SER A 628 -16.24 -21.03 15.99
CA SER A 628 -15.11 -21.76 16.57
C SER A 628 -14.19 -22.43 15.54
N THR A 629 -14.73 -22.97 14.44
CA THR A 629 -13.92 -23.56 13.37
C THR A 629 -13.17 -22.51 12.57
N ALA A 630 -13.82 -21.38 12.27
CA ALA A 630 -13.19 -20.26 11.60
C ALA A 630 -12.04 -19.67 12.43
N LEU A 631 -12.24 -19.50 13.74
CA LEU A 631 -11.20 -19.03 14.67
C LEU A 631 -9.97 -19.95 14.65
N VAL A 632 -10.16 -21.27 14.76
CA VAL A 632 -9.03 -22.23 14.74
C VAL A 632 -8.26 -22.17 13.42
N LEU A 633 -8.97 -22.16 12.29
CA LEU A 633 -8.32 -22.11 10.98
C LEU A 633 -7.58 -20.78 10.77
N GLY A 634 -8.14 -19.67 11.25
CA GLY A 634 -7.49 -18.35 11.24
C GLY A 634 -6.17 -18.34 12.01
N GLU A 635 -6.15 -18.86 13.23
CA GLU A 635 -4.92 -18.93 14.04
C GLU A 635 -3.85 -19.85 13.46
N LEU A 636 -4.26 -21.00 12.90
CA LEU A 636 -3.33 -21.89 12.21
C LEU A 636 -2.75 -21.23 10.96
N ALA A 637 -3.56 -20.44 10.24
CA ALA A 637 -3.08 -19.64 9.12
C ALA A 637 -2.08 -18.57 9.57
N LEU A 638 -2.36 -17.91 10.69
CA LEU A 638 -1.53 -16.86 11.27
C LEU A 638 -0.08 -17.35 11.52
N ILE A 639 0.08 -18.51 12.16
CA ILE A 639 1.40 -19.05 12.53
C ILE A 639 2.13 -19.77 11.39
N THR A 640 1.41 -20.22 10.35
CA THR A 640 1.98 -21.05 9.28
C THR A 640 3.21 -20.45 8.60
N PRO A 641 3.23 -19.17 8.16
CA PRO A 641 4.40 -18.59 7.51
C PRO A 641 5.64 -18.55 8.41
N LEU A 642 5.46 -18.33 9.71
CA LEU A 642 6.53 -18.40 10.68
C LEU A 642 7.08 -19.83 10.77
N LEU A 643 6.23 -20.85 10.90
CA LEU A 643 6.66 -22.25 10.97
C LEU A 643 7.44 -22.67 9.72
N LEU A 644 6.95 -22.31 8.53
CA LEU A 644 7.64 -22.59 7.27
C LEU A 644 9.01 -21.92 7.20
N TYR A 645 9.14 -20.69 7.72
CA TYR A 645 10.42 -20.01 7.85
C TYR A 645 11.38 -20.75 8.80
N LEU A 646 10.90 -21.15 9.97
CA LEU A 646 11.69 -21.88 10.96
C LEU A 646 12.17 -23.22 10.41
N LEU A 647 11.30 -23.98 9.74
CA LEU A 647 11.63 -25.24 9.08
C LEU A 647 12.68 -25.05 7.99
N LYS A 648 12.47 -24.07 7.09
CA LYS A 648 13.40 -23.78 5.99
C LYS A 648 14.78 -23.34 6.48
N LYS A 649 14.82 -22.62 7.60
CA LYS A 649 16.07 -22.13 8.21
C LYS A 649 16.64 -23.05 9.28
N ARG A 650 15.97 -24.17 9.58
CA ARG A 650 16.35 -25.13 10.64
C ARG A 650 16.58 -24.43 11.98
N ILE A 651 15.72 -23.47 12.32
CA ILE A 651 15.80 -22.71 13.58
C ILE A 651 15.10 -23.51 14.68
N SER A 652 15.78 -23.71 15.81
CA SER A 652 15.22 -24.42 16.97
C SER A 652 14.10 -23.62 17.65
N LEU A 653 13.05 -24.33 18.08
CA LEU A 653 11.96 -23.77 18.89
C LEU A 653 12.43 -23.30 20.28
N GLY A 654 13.61 -23.72 20.75
CA GLY A 654 14.20 -23.20 21.99
C GLY A 654 14.48 -21.69 21.96
N PHE A 655 14.68 -21.09 20.77
CA PHE A 655 14.77 -19.63 20.63
C PHE A 655 13.46 -18.90 20.96
N PHE A 656 12.36 -19.62 21.19
CA PHE A 656 11.08 -19.04 21.58
C PHE A 656 10.82 -19.21 23.07
N GLY A 657 11.64 -19.99 23.79
CA GLY A 657 11.44 -20.30 25.20
C GLY A 657 10.41 -21.41 25.44
N ILE A 658 10.12 -22.24 24.44
CA ILE A 658 9.15 -23.35 24.51
C ILE A 658 9.63 -24.46 25.46
N ASP A 659 10.94 -24.65 25.55
CA ASP A 659 11.62 -25.62 26.42
C ASP A 659 11.67 -25.21 27.90
N THR A 660 11.19 -24.01 28.23
CA THR A 660 11.22 -23.48 29.59
C THR A 660 10.06 -23.98 30.45
N LYS A 661 10.26 -24.00 31.78
CA LYS A 661 9.22 -24.35 32.77
C LYS A 661 8.77 -23.11 33.54
N ILE A 662 7.48 -23.06 33.89
CA ILE A 662 6.93 -22.04 34.79
C ILE A 662 7.56 -22.22 36.19
N THR A 663 7.92 -21.11 36.82
CA THR A 663 8.48 -21.09 38.19
C THR A 663 7.52 -20.46 39.19
N THR A 664 7.83 -20.61 40.48
CA THR A 664 7.07 -19.96 41.57
C THR A 664 7.13 -18.42 41.50
N ALA A 665 8.21 -17.85 40.97
CA ALA A 665 8.31 -16.42 40.70
C ALA A 665 7.36 -15.97 39.59
N ASP A 666 7.18 -16.79 38.56
CA ASP A 666 6.24 -16.53 37.45
C ASP A 666 4.78 -16.59 37.94
N LEU A 667 4.47 -17.48 38.90
CA LEU A 667 3.15 -17.51 39.56
C LEU A 667 2.87 -16.22 40.35
N LYS A 668 3.85 -15.72 41.12
CA LYS A 668 3.72 -14.44 41.83
C LYS A 668 3.52 -13.27 40.86
N LEU A 669 4.28 -13.27 39.77
CA LEU A 669 4.14 -12.26 38.71
C LEU A 669 2.76 -12.33 38.06
N THR A 670 2.22 -13.54 37.85
CA THR A 670 0.88 -13.77 37.32
C THR A 670 -0.21 -13.19 38.23
N LEU A 671 -0.13 -13.46 39.54
CA LEU A 671 -1.08 -12.94 40.53
C LEU A 671 -1.10 -11.41 40.60
N LEU A 672 0.04 -10.75 40.36
CA LEU A 672 0.13 -9.29 40.33
C LEU A 672 -0.34 -8.71 38.99
N MET A 673 0.03 -9.33 37.87
CA MET A 673 -0.19 -8.77 36.54
C MET A 673 -1.61 -8.99 36.03
N LEU A 674 -2.25 -10.12 36.34
CA LEU A 674 -3.58 -10.43 35.80
C LEU A 674 -4.66 -9.40 36.22
N PRO A 675 -4.77 -8.97 37.49
CA PRO A 675 -5.70 -7.89 37.87
C PRO A 675 -5.38 -6.56 37.18
N LEU A 676 -4.09 -6.24 37.02
CA LEU A 676 -3.66 -5.03 36.32
C LEU A 676 -4.02 -5.08 34.83
N MET A 677 -3.86 -6.24 34.18
CA MET A 677 -4.27 -6.46 32.80
C MET A 677 -5.78 -6.30 32.64
N LEU A 678 -6.58 -6.90 33.53
CA LEU A 678 -8.04 -6.74 33.53
C LEU A 678 -8.45 -5.27 33.71
N LEU A 679 -7.86 -4.57 34.68
CA LEU A 679 -8.13 -3.16 34.93
C LEU A 679 -7.78 -2.29 33.72
N THR A 680 -6.55 -2.41 33.21
CA THR A 680 -6.09 -1.62 32.05
C THR A 680 -6.86 -1.94 30.77
N GLY A 681 -7.24 -3.21 30.59
CA GLY A 681 -8.10 -3.66 29.50
C GLY A 681 -9.50 -3.06 29.54
N VAL A 682 -10.17 -3.10 30.70
CA VAL A 682 -11.51 -2.50 30.87
C VAL A 682 -11.45 -0.99 30.68
N LEU A 683 -10.47 -0.32 31.30
CA LEU A 683 -10.30 1.13 31.16
C LEU A 683 -10.02 1.56 29.72
N SER A 684 -9.14 0.84 29.02
CA SER A 684 -8.86 1.11 27.60
C SER A 684 -10.05 0.79 26.70
N GLY A 685 -10.83 -0.26 27.00
CA GLY A 685 -12.05 -0.58 26.28
C GLY A 685 -13.14 0.49 26.44
N ILE A 686 -13.39 0.94 27.68
CA ILE A 686 -14.31 2.05 27.97
C ILE A 686 -13.85 3.31 27.25
N LEU A 687 -12.56 3.63 27.35
CA LEU A 687 -11.93 4.74 26.64
C LEU A 687 -12.28 4.65 25.16
N VAL A 688 -11.86 3.61 24.44
CA VAL A 688 -12.09 3.54 22.99
C VAL A 688 -13.56 3.58 22.61
N GLN A 689 -14.45 2.90 23.34
CA GLN A 689 -15.88 2.94 23.07
C GLN A 689 -16.50 4.33 23.25
N THR A 690 -15.98 5.13 24.19
CA THR A 690 -16.37 6.54 24.32
C THR A 690 -15.81 7.42 23.19
N LEU A 691 -14.62 7.12 22.67
CA LEU A 691 -14.01 7.89 21.57
C LEU A 691 -14.64 7.56 20.20
N ILE A 692 -14.93 6.27 19.99
CA ILE A 692 -15.40 5.70 18.74
C ILE A 692 -16.61 4.84 19.11
N PRO A 693 -17.85 5.37 19.03
CA PRO A 693 -19.04 4.58 19.30
C PRO A 693 -19.10 3.37 18.36
N ILE A 694 -19.40 2.20 18.92
CA ILE A 694 -19.54 0.97 18.12
C ILE A 694 -20.82 1.10 17.29
N PRO A 695 -20.76 0.99 15.94
CA PRO A 695 -21.95 1.06 15.12
C PRO A 695 -22.79 -0.22 15.27
N PRO A 696 -24.13 -0.15 15.15
CA PRO A 696 -25.03 -1.28 15.41
C PRO A 696 -24.71 -2.54 14.60
N TRP A 697 -24.24 -2.38 13.36
CA TRP A 697 -23.85 -3.51 12.51
C TRP A 697 -22.61 -4.25 13.06
N PHE A 698 -21.65 -3.51 13.63
CA PHE A 698 -20.44 -4.09 14.21
C PHE A 698 -20.74 -4.75 15.55
N GLU A 699 -21.64 -4.17 16.33
CA GLU A 699 -22.15 -4.81 17.54
C GLU A 699 -22.83 -6.15 17.22
N LYS A 700 -23.68 -6.18 16.18
CA LYS A 700 -24.32 -7.43 15.72
C LYS A 700 -23.28 -8.47 15.28
N LEU A 701 -22.24 -8.04 14.56
CA LEU A 701 -21.12 -8.90 14.18
C LEU A 701 -20.39 -9.44 15.43
N PHE A 702 -20.02 -8.57 16.38
CA PHE A 702 -19.34 -8.96 17.61
C PHE A 702 -20.15 -9.96 18.44
N ARG A 703 -21.48 -9.78 18.54
CA ARG A 703 -22.40 -10.72 19.21
C ARG A 703 -22.42 -12.11 18.57
N THR A 704 -21.96 -12.28 17.32
CA THR A 704 -21.82 -13.63 16.71
C THR A 704 -20.61 -14.41 17.25
N PHE A 705 -19.61 -13.72 17.80
CA PHE A 705 -18.41 -14.32 18.39
C PHE A 705 -18.52 -14.59 19.89
N VAL A 706 -19.55 -14.04 20.56
CA VAL A 706 -19.81 -14.33 21.97
C VAL A 706 -20.39 -15.74 22.11
N PRO A 707 -19.86 -16.58 23.02
CA PRO A 707 -20.44 -17.88 23.34
C PRO A 707 -21.93 -17.77 23.68
N LYS A 708 -22.78 -18.63 23.13
CA LYS A 708 -24.24 -18.61 23.37
C LYS A 708 -24.70 -19.67 24.36
N SER A 709 -23.82 -20.62 24.69
CA SER A 709 -24.06 -21.68 25.66
C SER A 709 -22.82 -21.89 26.53
N PHE A 710 -23.00 -22.54 27.68
CA PHE A 710 -21.88 -22.92 28.54
C PHE A 710 -20.88 -23.84 27.82
N VAL A 711 -21.37 -24.73 26.94
CA VAL A 711 -20.52 -25.60 26.10
C VAL A 711 -19.66 -24.77 25.15
N ASP A 712 -20.23 -23.72 24.53
CA ASP A 712 -19.47 -22.81 23.67
C ASP A 712 -18.42 -22.04 24.47
N LEU A 713 -18.74 -21.63 25.71
CA LEU A 713 -17.80 -20.91 26.58
C LEU A 713 -16.61 -21.79 26.95
N VAL A 714 -16.86 -23.05 27.34
CA VAL A 714 -15.81 -24.03 27.63
C VAL A 714 -14.99 -24.34 26.39
N THR A 715 -15.64 -24.52 25.24
CA THR A 715 -14.98 -24.76 23.95
C THR A 715 -14.07 -23.60 23.59
N PHE A 716 -14.54 -22.36 23.75
CA PHE A 716 -13.76 -21.16 23.53
C PHE A 716 -12.55 -21.09 24.46
N ALA A 717 -12.73 -21.36 25.76
CA ALA A 717 -11.62 -21.36 26.73
C ALA A 717 -10.53 -22.39 26.37
N ILE A 718 -10.94 -23.58 25.93
CA ILE A 718 -10.01 -24.63 25.47
C ILE A 718 -9.23 -24.15 24.23
N ILE A 719 -9.93 -23.59 23.24
CA ILE A 719 -9.30 -23.06 22.01
C ILE A 719 -8.34 -21.90 22.35
N MET A 720 -8.72 -21.01 23.28
CA MET A 720 -7.87 -19.91 23.74
C MET A 720 -6.55 -20.40 24.33
N VAL A 721 -6.60 -21.41 25.20
CA VAL A 721 -5.43 -21.94 25.89
C VAL A 721 -4.54 -22.76 24.94
N LEU A 722 -5.13 -23.58 24.06
CA LEU A 722 -4.39 -24.53 23.24
C LEU A 722 -3.93 -23.98 21.90
N ILE A 723 -4.61 -22.95 21.37
CA ILE A 723 -4.43 -22.50 19.99
C ILE A 723 -4.15 -21.00 19.94
N ILE A 724 -5.13 -20.16 20.32
CA ILE A 724 -5.04 -18.69 20.11
C ILE A 724 -3.85 -18.09 20.87
N ALA A 725 -3.81 -18.22 22.20
CA ALA A 725 -2.74 -17.63 22.99
C ALA A 725 -1.34 -18.19 22.61
N PRO A 726 -1.15 -19.52 22.44
CA PRO A 726 0.12 -20.04 21.93
C PRO A 726 0.54 -19.46 20.58
N CYS A 727 -0.37 -19.39 19.60
CA CYS A 727 -0.04 -18.89 18.26
C CYS A 727 0.39 -17.43 18.30
N GLU A 728 -0.43 -16.57 18.93
CA GLU A 728 -0.15 -15.15 19.05
C GLU A 728 1.14 -14.89 19.86
N GLU A 729 1.32 -15.51 21.02
CA GLU A 729 2.51 -15.27 21.84
C GLU A 729 3.81 -15.74 21.17
N ILE A 730 3.79 -16.89 20.48
CA ILE A 730 4.96 -17.37 19.73
C ILE A 730 5.36 -16.36 18.64
N ILE A 731 4.38 -15.78 17.93
CA ILE A 731 4.64 -14.78 16.89
C ILE A 731 5.11 -13.48 17.54
N PHE A 732 4.30 -12.85 18.39
CA PHE A 732 4.59 -11.49 18.82
C PHE A 732 5.71 -11.43 19.85
N ARG A 733 5.79 -12.36 20.80
CA ARG A 733 6.78 -12.30 21.88
C ARG A 733 8.01 -13.09 21.47
N GLY A 734 7.80 -14.32 21.01
CA GLY A 734 8.89 -15.19 20.57
C GLY A 734 9.61 -14.69 19.31
N PHE A 735 8.89 -14.30 18.26
CA PHE A 735 9.50 -13.88 16.98
C PHE A 735 9.70 -12.36 16.85
N VAL A 736 8.62 -11.56 16.97
CA VAL A 736 8.63 -10.11 16.69
C VAL A 736 9.45 -9.37 17.74
N GLN A 737 9.09 -9.45 19.02
CA GLN A 737 9.79 -8.75 20.09
C GLN A 737 11.28 -9.14 20.11
N ARG A 738 11.63 -10.43 20.17
CA ARG A 738 13.04 -10.86 20.17
C ARG A 738 13.81 -10.44 18.91
N GLY A 739 13.18 -10.52 17.73
CA GLY A 739 13.80 -10.13 16.46
C GLY A 739 14.01 -8.61 16.33
N LEU A 740 13.27 -7.82 17.13
CA LEU A 740 13.43 -6.38 17.21
C LEU A 740 14.38 -5.96 18.35
N GLU A 741 14.61 -6.78 19.38
CA GLU A 741 15.46 -6.41 20.53
C GLU A 741 16.90 -6.06 20.13
N SER A 742 17.48 -6.79 19.17
CA SER A 742 18.83 -6.51 18.66
C SER A 742 18.95 -5.13 18.00
N SER A 743 17.83 -4.55 17.56
CA SER A 743 17.80 -3.31 16.78
C SER A 743 17.13 -2.14 17.50
N LEU A 744 16.16 -2.42 18.37
CA LEU A 744 15.37 -1.42 19.09
C LEU A 744 15.66 -1.39 20.60
N GLY A 745 16.49 -2.30 21.09
CA GLY A 745 16.63 -2.56 22.52
C GLY A 745 15.35 -3.15 23.13
N VAL A 746 15.42 -3.49 24.42
CA VAL A 746 14.33 -4.15 25.14
C VAL A 746 13.05 -3.32 25.11
N THR A 747 13.10 -2.07 25.58
CA THR A 747 11.91 -1.22 25.68
C THR A 747 11.30 -0.91 24.31
N GLY A 748 12.15 -0.58 23.31
CA GLY A 748 11.69 -0.29 21.96
C GLY A 748 11.03 -1.50 21.30
N SER A 749 11.58 -2.71 21.51
CA SER A 749 10.98 -3.95 21.00
C SER A 749 9.61 -4.24 21.60
N ILE A 750 9.43 -4.00 22.92
CA ILE A 750 8.14 -4.20 23.60
C ILE A 750 7.10 -3.24 23.03
N ILE A 751 7.44 -1.94 22.93
CA ILE A 751 6.50 -0.93 22.42
C ILE A 751 6.10 -1.22 20.97
N VAL A 752 7.08 -1.47 20.10
CA VAL A 752 6.80 -1.73 18.67
C VAL A 752 6.06 -3.04 18.48
N SER A 753 6.46 -4.12 19.15
CA SER A 753 5.75 -5.40 19.07
C SER A 753 4.31 -5.29 19.58
N SER A 754 4.07 -4.53 20.66
CA SER A 754 2.72 -4.30 21.19
C SER A 754 1.86 -3.45 20.26
N THR A 755 2.48 -2.50 19.56
CA THR A 755 1.80 -1.67 18.55
C THR A 755 1.38 -2.54 17.37
N ILE A 756 2.31 -3.36 16.85
CA ILE A 756 2.03 -4.32 15.78
C ILE A 756 0.92 -5.27 16.21
N PHE A 757 0.99 -5.79 17.44
CA PHE A 757 -0.05 -6.66 18.01
C PHE A 757 -1.44 -6.02 17.97
N GLY A 758 -1.57 -4.76 18.41
CA GLY A 758 -2.83 -4.02 18.31
C GLY A 758 -3.32 -3.81 16.88
N ILE A 759 -2.42 -3.49 15.94
CA ILE A 759 -2.77 -3.26 14.52
C ILE A 759 -3.26 -4.54 13.85
N PHE A 760 -2.66 -5.69 14.20
CA PHE A 760 -2.97 -7.00 13.60
C PHE A 760 -4.41 -7.48 13.81
N HIS A 761 -5.14 -6.86 14.74
CA HIS A 761 -6.55 -7.14 14.95
C HIS A 761 -7.48 -6.47 13.94
N PHE A 762 -6.98 -5.51 13.13
CA PHE A 762 -7.76 -4.73 12.15
C PHE A 762 -9.08 -4.16 12.71
N ASN A 763 -9.11 -3.92 14.01
CA ASN A 763 -10.29 -3.54 14.77
C ASN A 763 -9.93 -2.31 15.62
N PRO A 764 -10.44 -1.11 15.27
CA PRO A 764 -10.09 0.11 15.99
C PRO A 764 -10.53 0.06 17.47
N TRP A 765 -11.61 -0.66 17.80
CA TRP A 765 -12.09 -0.85 19.16
C TRP A 765 -11.20 -1.75 20.01
N GLN A 766 -10.46 -2.65 19.37
CA GLN A 766 -9.55 -3.60 20.03
C GLN A 766 -8.10 -3.15 20.01
N PHE A 767 -7.72 -2.18 19.18
CA PHE A 767 -6.34 -1.69 19.07
C PHE A 767 -5.75 -1.29 20.42
N LEU A 768 -6.41 -0.40 21.17
CA LEU A 768 -5.86 0.11 22.44
C LEU A 768 -5.86 -0.94 23.57
N PRO A 769 -6.94 -1.73 23.77
CA PRO A 769 -6.90 -2.87 24.68
C PRO A 769 -5.79 -3.87 24.34
N ALA A 770 -5.65 -4.26 23.07
CA ALA A 770 -4.62 -5.18 22.63
C ALA A 770 -3.21 -4.58 22.79
N PHE A 771 -3.02 -3.29 22.50
CA PHE A 771 -1.74 -2.61 22.72
C PHE A 771 -1.32 -2.62 24.20
N THR A 772 -2.23 -2.27 25.11
CA THR A 772 -1.94 -2.24 26.55
C THR A 772 -1.66 -3.64 27.10
N LEU A 773 -2.45 -4.63 26.69
CA LEU A 773 -2.18 -6.05 26.95
C LEU A 773 -0.81 -6.46 26.42
N GLY A 774 -0.47 -6.04 25.20
CA GLY A 774 0.81 -6.24 24.55
C GLY A 774 2.00 -5.79 25.40
N LEU A 775 1.93 -4.57 25.94
CA LEU A 775 2.99 -4.00 26.77
C LEU A 775 3.24 -4.85 28.02
N LEU A 776 2.17 -5.29 28.69
CA LEU A 776 2.24 -6.10 29.89
C LEU A 776 2.79 -7.51 29.59
N LEU A 777 2.30 -8.17 28.53
CA LEU A 777 2.80 -9.48 28.11
C LEU A 777 4.27 -9.42 27.68
N GLY A 778 4.66 -8.40 26.93
CA GLY A 778 6.06 -8.22 26.50
C GLY A 778 7.01 -7.95 27.67
N TYR A 779 6.55 -7.19 28.67
CA TYR A 779 7.27 -7.01 29.93
C TYR A 779 7.40 -8.32 30.72
N ALA A 780 6.31 -9.07 30.88
CA ALA A 780 6.30 -10.35 31.58
C ALA A 780 7.25 -11.37 30.92
N PHE A 781 7.22 -11.45 29.59
CA PHE A 781 8.10 -12.30 28.81
C PHE A 781 9.58 -11.94 29.02
N ARG A 782 9.95 -10.66 28.99
CA ARG A 782 11.32 -10.23 29.26
C ARG A 782 11.72 -10.48 30.71
N LYS A 783 10.84 -10.17 31.67
CA LYS A 783 11.11 -10.28 33.11
C LYS A 783 11.31 -11.72 33.56
N SER A 784 10.61 -12.66 32.93
CA SER A 784 10.74 -14.11 33.16
C SER A 784 11.94 -14.73 32.44
N SER A 785 12.82 -13.93 31.82
CA SER A 785 13.96 -14.42 31.01
C SER A 785 13.51 -15.23 29.79
N TYR A 786 12.50 -14.74 29.08
CA TYR A 786 11.96 -15.30 27.83
C TYR A 786 11.24 -16.65 27.99
N ARG A 787 10.52 -16.87 29.09
CA ARG A 787 9.67 -18.05 29.27
C ARG A 787 8.32 -17.82 28.60
N ILE A 788 8.06 -18.50 27.48
CA ILE A 788 6.86 -18.25 26.66
C ILE A 788 5.56 -18.70 27.33
N TRP A 789 5.63 -19.69 28.23
CA TRP A 789 4.45 -20.20 28.91
C TRP A 789 3.80 -19.15 29.84
N LEU A 790 4.58 -18.20 30.37
CA LEU A 790 4.04 -17.12 31.21
C LEU A 790 3.10 -16.19 30.43
N PRO A 791 3.52 -15.52 29.33
CA PRO A 791 2.61 -14.70 28.56
C PRO A 791 1.46 -15.51 27.95
N ILE A 792 1.67 -16.78 27.54
CA ILE A 792 0.57 -17.65 27.07
C ILE A 792 -0.50 -17.81 28.15
N THR A 793 -0.08 -18.12 29.38
CA THR A 793 -1.01 -18.33 30.51
C THR A 793 -1.75 -17.05 30.86
N LEU A 794 -1.02 -15.92 30.93
CA LEU A 794 -1.59 -14.61 31.22
C LEU A 794 -2.60 -14.18 30.16
N HIS A 795 -2.26 -14.36 28.88
CA HIS A 795 -3.11 -13.99 27.76
C HIS A 795 -4.38 -14.86 27.71
N ALA A 796 -4.24 -16.18 27.78
CA ALA A 796 -5.39 -17.08 27.78
C ALA A 796 -6.32 -16.81 28.97
N SER A 797 -5.76 -16.57 30.17
CA SER A 797 -6.54 -16.24 31.37
C SER A 797 -7.29 -14.92 31.20
N TYR A 798 -6.61 -13.88 30.71
CA TYR A 798 -7.20 -12.56 30.48
C TYR A 798 -8.39 -12.63 29.52
N ASN A 799 -8.23 -13.23 28.33
CA ASN A 799 -9.33 -13.32 27.35
C ASN A 799 -10.47 -14.22 27.82
N THR A 800 -10.16 -15.34 28.48
CA THR A 800 -11.18 -16.25 29.01
C THR A 800 -12.02 -15.57 30.08
N ILE A 801 -11.40 -14.81 31.01
CA ILE A 801 -12.13 -14.08 32.05
C ILE A 801 -13.03 -13.01 31.42
N LEU A 802 -12.53 -12.22 30.46
CA LEU A 802 -13.35 -11.18 29.82
C LEU A 802 -14.55 -11.75 29.07
N ILE A 803 -14.38 -12.86 28.34
CA ILE A 803 -15.48 -13.49 27.61
C ILE A 803 -16.46 -14.19 28.55
N ALA A 804 -15.98 -14.81 29.63
CA ALA A 804 -16.84 -15.35 30.67
C ALA A 804 -17.68 -14.25 31.34
N LEU A 805 -17.07 -13.12 31.70
CA LEU A 805 -17.79 -11.96 32.25
C LEU A 805 -18.86 -11.46 31.27
N ASN A 806 -18.51 -11.33 29.99
CA ASN A 806 -19.47 -10.91 28.97
C ASN A 806 -20.63 -11.91 28.83
N TYR A 807 -20.35 -13.22 28.81
CA TYR A 807 -21.37 -14.27 28.78
C TYR A 807 -22.35 -14.14 29.95
N PHE A 808 -21.87 -14.07 31.20
CA PHE A 808 -22.76 -13.98 32.38
C PHE A 808 -23.50 -12.65 32.53
N LEU A 809 -23.07 -11.59 31.83
CA LEU A 809 -23.73 -10.29 31.85
C LEU A 809 -24.77 -10.13 30.72
N THR A 810 -24.73 -10.97 29.68
CA THR A 810 -25.54 -10.79 28.47
C THR A 810 -26.48 -11.97 28.15
N VAL A 811 -26.19 -13.16 28.70
CA VAL A 811 -27.01 -14.38 28.65
C VAL A 811 -27.59 -14.61 30.04
#